data_AF-A0A3A4KZI2-F1
#
_entry.id   AF-A0A3A4KZI2-F1
#
_cell.length_a   1.000
_cell.length_b   1.000
_cell.length_c   1.000
_cell.angle_alpha   90.00
_cell.angle_beta   90.00
_cell.angle_gamma   90.00
#
_symmetry.space_group_name_H-M   'P 1'
#
loop_
_entity.id
_entity.type
_entity.pdbx_description
1 polymer ?
#
loop_
_entity_poly.entity_id
_entity_poly.type
_entity_poly.pdbx_seq_one_letter_code
_entity_poly.pdbx_strand_id
1 'polypeptide(L)'
;MSVDAFEIKKPFLRNLLEQAREGQIQLPEFQRGWVWPESNIRSLLSSVSQGFPVGTLMMLQAGGSTRFKQRPIEGVELSGRVPAAQLLLDGQQRITSLYHALMLDRPVVTVDDRRRSIEGRFYIDMAAALDDEVDRDEAFRFVPADGKVRGSFGRVELDLSTMDEECRAGLFPMTQVFDADDWGHSFMKLNGYAPTAIESWQSFNKRFIKRFEQYLVPVIELSAGTPREAVCQVFEKVNTGGVTLTVFELLTATYAAEEFNLREHWGQCRMQWSDGKFRVLSEVSETDFLQAITLLATYRRREAADPADPKGGPRIGCRRVEMLRLPLDDFKKCSEEIVNGLLAAAKFLHRRSIFDVKFVPYGAQLIPLAAICAALGQAWNTYEVQQKVTRWYWCGVFGELYSGTTETRFARDLPEVVDWALGRTSIEPRTVAEAQFAAGRLRTLRTRNSAAYKGVYALLISDGARDWCSGNQINAATYFDDAIDIHHIFPQAWCAKQGLDRALYDSIVNKTPLSAYTNRHVLGGSSPSAYLAKLTKIGAIDEPTLRSLVATHLVNPDSLLHDDFEGFVVQRERVLLELIATAIEHGIAPVEAPASMSPAELISGGESQTVEFKASAFLDLKTMQAEPERKHIIVKTVCALLNGDGGSLFIGVEDSGKPVGLDNDMTAIDVADLDRYELRLQELLRNHLSVTTAANVRVDFPVVDGKQVCQVIVAPAMRPIFVRRTKAVGGQGEVEFWVRRGNATTLLRGDDMERYKEEHWGKHGLPLAVSGRPQIEDEESDFEQPPDSPEFVMELLDLIAAAQVVDGQFTVRAGSQARSTWVGGNHSYRPLRKKLEEAGFLEPSSDGQHAVFTLDVQFRSPSAAAAIVAGRATNGRIDWKVRGSEVTFDDWQKGRSNSQGSDNRQ
;
A
#
# COMPACT_ATOMS: atom_id res chain seq x y z
N MET A 1 32.43 -28.56 -42.42
CA MET A 1 33.15 -27.42 -41.84
C MET A 1 32.39 -27.01 -40.59
N SER A 2 33.04 -27.03 -39.42
CA SER A 2 32.49 -26.43 -38.20
C SER A 2 32.24 -24.96 -38.49
N VAL A 3 30.99 -24.50 -38.42
CA VAL A 3 30.71 -23.07 -38.38
C VAL A 3 30.95 -22.69 -36.93
N ASP A 4 32.13 -22.16 -36.62
CA ASP A 4 32.44 -21.72 -35.26
C ASP A 4 31.49 -20.59 -34.89
N ALA A 5 30.44 -20.93 -34.13
CA ALA A 5 29.36 -20.01 -33.78
C ALA A 5 29.82 -18.91 -32.78
N PHE A 6 30.97 -19.11 -32.13
CA PHE A 6 31.56 -18.20 -31.15
C PHE A 6 33.08 -18.41 -31.00
N GLU A 7 33.79 -17.40 -30.50
CA GLU A 7 35.24 -17.41 -30.18
C GLU A 7 35.48 -17.06 -28.69
N ILE A 8 36.55 -17.58 -28.08
CA ILE A 8 36.96 -17.19 -26.71
C ILE A 8 38.27 -16.40 -26.76
N LYS A 9 38.23 -15.15 -26.29
CA LYS A 9 39.38 -14.23 -26.21
C LYS A 9 39.76 -13.94 -24.76
N LYS A 10 41.00 -13.49 -24.55
CA LYS A 10 41.52 -13.06 -23.24
C LYS A 10 42.23 -11.70 -23.37
N PRO A 11 41.51 -10.60 -23.66
CA PRO A 11 42.10 -9.26 -23.68
C PRO A 11 42.49 -8.79 -22.28
N PHE A 12 43.42 -7.84 -22.21
CA PHE A 12 43.72 -7.09 -20.99
C PHE A 12 42.53 -6.21 -20.59
N LEU A 13 42.30 -6.07 -19.28
CA LEU A 13 41.26 -5.21 -18.72
C LEU A 13 41.39 -3.77 -19.22
N ARG A 14 42.60 -3.20 -19.22
CA ARG A 14 42.87 -1.84 -19.71
C ARG A 14 42.32 -1.64 -21.13
N ASN A 15 42.64 -2.56 -22.05
CA ASN A 15 42.19 -2.48 -23.44
C ASN A 15 40.66 -2.51 -23.57
N LEU A 16 39.98 -3.33 -22.76
CA LEU A 16 38.52 -3.37 -22.75
C LEU A 16 37.90 -2.04 -22.29
N LEU A 17 38.47 -1.44 -21.25
CA LEU A 17 37.99 -0.16 -20.72
C LEU A 17 38.30 1.01 -21.67
N GLU A 18 39.44 0.99 -22.35
CA GLU A 18 39.79 1.95 -23.41
C GLU A 18 38.84 1.84 -24.61
N GLN A 19 38.56 0.62 -25.07
CA GLN A 19 37.58 0.38 -26.14
C GLN A 19 36.16 0.82 -25.75
N ALA A 20 35.76 0.66 -24.48
CA ALA A 20 34.51 1.19 -23.96
C ALA A 20 34.50 2.73 -23.97
N ARG A 21 35.58 3.37 -23.49
CA ARG A 21 35.77 4.84 -23.49
C ARG A 21 35.67 5.44 -24.90
N GLU A 22 36.24 4.76 -25.89
CA GLU A 22 36.22 5.19 -27.29
C GLU A 22 34.91 4.89 -28.01
N GLY A 23 33.97 4.17 -27.37
CA GLY A 23 32.70 3.78 -27.97
C GLY A 23 32.80 2.60 -28.94
N GLN A 24 33.91 1.85 -28.95
CA GLN A 24 34.06 0.62 -29.74
C GLN A 24 33.29 -0.54 -29.11
N ILE A 25 33.27 -0.62 -27.77
CA ILE A 25 32.39 -1.50 -27.01
C ILE A 25 31.19 -0.67 -26.54
N GLN A 26 29.99 -1.07 -26.95
CA GLN A 26 28.74 -0.42 -26.55
C GLN A 26 27.74 -1.43 -26.00
N LEU A 27 26.67 -0.92 -25.39
CA LEU A 27 25.56 -1.72 -24.89
C LEU A 27 24.44 -1.73 -25.94
N PRO A 28 23.75 -2.86 -26.13
CA PRO A 28 22.43 -2.84 -26.74
C PRO A 28 21.47 -1.98 -25.91
N GLU A 29 20.67 -1.14 -26.56
CA GLU A 29 19.75 -0.21 -25.88
C GLU A 29 18.69 -0.92 -25.04
N PHE A 30 18.37 -2.17 -25.35
CA PHE A 30 17.40 -2.97 -24.60
C PHE A 30 17.89 -3.36 -23.19
N GLN A 31 19.19 -3.32 -22.91
CA GLN A 31 19.72 -3.59 -21.57
C GLN A 31 19.37 -2.46 -20.60
N ARG A 32 19.09 -2.79 -19.33
CA ARG A 32 18.82 -1.80 -18.28
C ARG A 32 20.02 -0.91 -17.97
N GLY A 33 19.80 0.18 -17.25
CA GLY A 33 20.87 1.02 -16.70
C GLY A 33 21.81 0.26 -15.76
N TRP A 34 22.89 0.93 -15.36
CA TRP A 34 23.77 0.44 -14.31
C TRP A 34 23.10 0.58 -12.94
N VAL A 35 23.16 -0.47 -12.11
CA VAL A 35 22.38 -0.59 -10.86
C VAL A 35 23.16 -1.23 -9.69
N TRP A 36 24.46 -1.45 -9.85
CA TRP A 36 25.27 -2.06 -8.80
C TRP A 36 25.52 -1.08 -7.65
N PRO A 37 25.25 -1.48 -6.38
CA PRO A 37 25.60 -0.66 -5.23
C PRO A 37 27.13 -0.59 -5.05
N GLU A 38 27.58 0.38 -4.27
CA GLU A 38 29.00 0.59 -3.94
C GLU A 38 29.70 -0.68 -3.44
N SER A 39 29.04 -1.46 -2.59
CA SER A 39 29.56 -2.71 -2.03
C SER A 39 29.93 -3.75 -3.10
N ASN A 40 29.12 -3.87 -4.16
CA ASN A 40 29.41 -4.74 -5.30
C ASN A 40 30.61 -4.25 -6.11
N ILE A 41 30.78 -2.93 -6.27
CA ILE A 41 31.92 -2.34 -6.98
C ILE A 41 33.20 -2.60 -6.19
N ARG A 42 33.16 -2.39 -4.87
CA ARG A 42 34.26 -2.64 -3.93
C ARG A 42 34.72 -4.11 -3.98
N SER A 43 33.78 -5.04 -3.91
CA SER A 43 34.06 -6.48 -4.02
C SER A 43 34.66 -6.87 -5.37
N LEU A 44 34.22 -6.22 -6.46
CA LEU A 44 34.79 -6.41 -7.78
C LEU A 44 36.24 -5.91 -7.86
N LEU A 45 36.53 -4.72 -7.34
CA LEU A 45 37.89 -4.18 -7.28
C LEU A 45 38.82 -5.07 -6.44
N SER A 46 38.31 -5.57 -5.31
CA SER A 46 39.01 -6.54 -4.46
C SER A 46 39.38 -7.80 -5.23
N SER A 47 38.42 -8.41 -5.94
CA SER A 47 38.65 -9.60 -6.76
C SER A 47 39.71 -9.38 -7.85
N VAL A 48 39.62 -8.26 -8.59
CA VAL A 48 40.62 -7.91 -9.62
C VAL A 48 42.00 -7.74 -8.99
N SER A 49 42.09 -7.06 -7.84
CA SER A 49 43.36 -6.82 -7.16
C SER A 49 44.06 -8.08 -6.66
N GLN A 50 43.29 -9.12 -6.32
CA GLN A 50 43.80 -10.43 -5.93
C GLN A 50 44.11 -11.33 -7.15
N GLY A 51 43.71 -10.91 -8.36
CA GLY A 51 43.80 -11.72 -9.57
C GLY A 51 42.77 -12.85 -9.61
N PHE A 52 41.70 -12.76 -8.82
CA PHE A 52 40.63 -13.75 -8.81
C PHE A 52 39.67 -13.58 -10.00
N PRO A 53 39.15 -14.67 -10.58
CA PRO A 53 38.27 -14.58 -11.73
C PRO A 53 36.97 -13.80 -11.44
N VAL A 54 36.79 -12.67 -12.10
CA VAL A 54 35.56 -11.85 -12.04
C VAL A 54 34.45 -12.31 -12.99
N GLY A 55 34.54 -13.55 -13.50
CA GLY A 55 33.64 -14.14 -14.49
C GLY A 55 33.97 -13.77 -15.94
N THR A 56 33.23 -14.35 -16.87
CA THR A 56 33.37 -14.17 -18.33
C THR A 56 32.49 -13.02 -18.82
N LEU A 57 32.93 -12.28 -19.85
CA LEU A 57 32.10 -11.32 -20.58
C LEU A 57 31.54 -11.97 -21.85
N MET A 58 30.37 -11.52 -22.29
CA MET A 58 29.82 -11.96 -23.57
C MET A 58 29.61 -10.78 -24.49
N MET A 59 30.05 -10.89 -25.74
CA MET A 59 29.98 -9.83 -26.73
C MET A 59 29.43 -10.34 -28.07
N LEU A 60 28.81 -9.46 -28.84
CA LEU A 60 28.37 -9.69 -30.22
C LEU A 60 29.16 -8.79 -31.17
N GLN A 61 29.77 -9.37 -32.20
CA GLN A 61 30.41 -8.58 -33.26
C GLN A 61 29.37 -7.74 -34.01
N ALA A 62 29.66 -6.46 -34.20
CA ALA A 62 28.83 -5.57 -34.99
C ALA A 62 29.02 -5.78 -36.50
N GLY A 63 28.05 -5.33 -37.31
CA GLY A 63 28.15 -5.32 -38.77
C GLY A 63 27.44 -6.47 -39.51
N GLY A 64 26.69 -7.32 -38.80
CA GLY A 64 25.89 -8.40 -39.40
C GLY A 64 24.44 -8.02 -39.70
N SER A 65 23.60 -9.03 -40.01
CA SER A 65 22.17 -8.86 -40.26
C SER A 65 21.39 -8.42 -39.02
N THR A 66 21.88 -8.76 -37.83
CA THR A 66 21.28 -8.38 -36.55
C THR A 66 21.65 -6.95 -36.18
N ARG A 67 20.68 -6.03 -36.22
CA ARG A 67 20.85 -4.62 -35.81
C ARG A 67 20.11 -4.33 -34.51
N PHE A 68 20.87 -4.03 -33.46
CA PHE A 68 20.33 -3.46 -32.22
C PHE A 68 20.66 -1.96 -32.17
N LYS A 69 19.74 -1.16 -31.64
CA LYS A 69 20.08 0.22 -31.26
C LYS A 69 21.14 0.18 -30.17
N GLN A 70 22.15 1.04 -30.29
CA GLN A 70 23.36 1.01 -29.48
C GLN A 70 23.38 2.22 -28.56
N ARG A 71 23.93 2.04 -27.35
CA ARG A 71 24.24 3.15 -26.44
C ARG A 71 25.62 2.93 -25.81
N PRO A 72 26.38 4.00 -25.54
CA PRO A 72 27.66 3.89 -24.85
C PRO A 72 27.52 3.25 -23.47
N ILE A 73 28.63 2.74 -22.94
CA ILE A 73 28.73 2.41 -21.51
C ILE A 73 28.40 3.66 -20.70
N GLU A 74 27.62 3.49 -19.64
CA GLU A 74 27.19 4.60 -18.80
C GLU A 74 28.41 5.38 -18.27
N GLY A 75 28.36 6.71 -18.35
CA GLY A 75 29.49 7.58 -18.00
C GLY A 75 30.42 7.95 -19.16
N VAL A 76 30.37 7.24 -20.30
CA VAL A 76 31.14 7.58 -21.51
C VAL A 76 30.44 8.68 -22.31
N GLU A 77 31.17 9.75 -22.62
CA GLU A 77 30.70 10.85 -23.46
C GLU A 77 31.41 10.80 -24.83
N LEU A 78 30.64 10.57 -25.89
CA LEU A 78 31.18 10.46 -27.25
C LEU A 78 30.90 11.73 -28.05
N SER A 79 31.93 12.23 -28.73
CA SER A 79 31.83 13.35 -29.68
C SER A 79 31.20 12.88 -31.01
N GLY A 80 29.89 12.61 -30.98
CA GLY A 80 29.11 12.16 -32.15
C GLY A 80 28.81 10.67 -32.18
N ARG A 81 28.32 10.17 -33.33
CA ARG A 81 27.98 8.74 -33.50
C ARG A 81 29.22 7.93 -33.84
N VAL A 82 29.78 7.24 -32.85
CA VAL A 82 30.80 6.19 -33.06
C VAL A 82 30.06 4.86 -33.27
N PRO A 83 30.27 4.13 -34.38
CA PRO A 83 29.73 2.80 -34.55
C PRO A 83 30.41 1.82 -33.59
N ALA A 84 29.63 1.02 -32.85
CA ALA A 84 30.22 -0.05 -32.04
C ALA A 84 30.88 -1.10 -32.94
N ALA A 85 32.06 -1.58 -32.55
CA ALA A 85 32.68 -2.78 -33.11
C ALA A 85 32.11 -4.05 -32.45
N GLN A 86 31.75 -3.94 -31.16
CA GLN A 86 31.20 -5.02 -30.36
C GLN A 86 30.07 -4.51 -29.45
N LEU A 87 29.05 -5.34 -29.26
CA LEU A 87 27.99 -5.10 -28.30
C LEU A 87 28.16 -6.01 -27.09
N LEU A 88 28.31 -5.43 -25.90
CA LEU A 88 28.43 -6.15 -24.64
C LEU A 88 27.06 -6.72 -24.25
N LEU A 89 26.92 -8.05 -24.37
CA LEU A 89 25.71 -8.79 -24.04
C LEU A 89 25.66 -9.21 -22.57
N ASP A 90 26.78 -9.57 -21.96
CA ASP A 90 26.85 -9.85 -20.52
C ASP A 90 28.11 -9.24 -19.90
N GLY A 91 27.98 -8.81 -18.65
CA GLY A 91 29.05 -8.15 -17.91
C GLY A 91 28.99 -6.63 -17.94
N GLN A 92 27.87 -6.05 -18.39
CA GLN A 92 27.61 -4.61 -18.31
C GLN A 92 27.95 -4.05 -16.93
N GLN A 93 27.38 -4.63 -15.86
CA GLN A 93 27.57 -4.10 -14.51
C GLN A 93 29.03 -4.11 -14.08
N ARG A 94 29.83 -5.09 -14.53
CA ARG A 94 31.26 -5.21 -14.23
C ARG A 94 32.08 -4.18 -15.02
N ILE A 95 31.91 -4.12 -16.34
CA ILE A 95 32.65 -3.18 -17.20
C ILE A 95 32.32 -1.73 -16.86
N THR A 96 31.03 -1.40 -16.65
CA THR A 96 30.64 -0.05 -16.22
C THR A 96 31.27 0.30 -14.87
N SER A 97 31.20 -0.58 -13.87
CA SER A 97 31.77 -0.30 -12.55
C SER A 97 33.29 -0.10 -12.60
N LEU A 98 34.01 -0.95 -13.35
CA LEU A 98 35.46 -0.82 -13.52
C LEU A 98 35.82 0.44 -14.30
N TYR A 99 35.05 0.81 -15.34
CA TYR A 99 35.27 2.07 -16.05
C TYR A 99 35.09 3.28 -15.12
N HIS A 100 34.01 3.31 -14.34
CA HIS A 100 33.73 4.36 -13.36
C HIS A 100 34.80 4.45 -12.28
N ALA A 101 35.23 3.33 -11.71
CA ALA A 101 36.19 3.33 -10.62
C ALA A 101 37.64 3.60 -11.06
N LEU A 102 38.01 3.23 -12.30
CA LEU A 102 39.42 3.20 -12.73
C LEU A 102 39.78 4.20 -13.82
N MET A 103 38.82 4.75 -14.57
CA MET A 103 39.11 5.63 -15.73
C MET A 103 38.27 6.91 -15.79
N LEU A 104 37.25 7.04 -14.95
CA LEU A 104 36.36 8.19 -14.98
C LEU A 104 36.91 9.30 -14.07
N ASP A 105 37.19 10.47 -14.65
CA ASP A 105 37.80 11.61 -13.92
C ASP A 105 36.82 12.35 -12.98
N ARG A 106 35.52 12.01 -13.04
CA ARG A 106 34.47 12.54 -12.16
C ARG A 106 34.08 11.52 -11.08
N PRO A 107 33.54 11.97 -9.94
CA PRO A 107 33.02 11.07 -8.91
C PRO A 107 32.02 10.06 -9.46
N VAL A 108 32.08 8.85 -8.90
CA VAL A 108 31.16 7.75 -9.16
C VAL A 108 29.85 8.05 -8.43
N VAL A 109 28.75 8.13 -9.17
CA VAL A 109 27.40 8.28 -8.62
C VAL A 109 26.74 6.91 -8.59
N THR A 110 26.54 6.32 -7.42
CA THR A 110 25.95 4.99 -7.25
C THR A 110 24.95 4.99 -6.08
N VAL A 111 24.57 3.82 -5.58
CA VAL A 111 23.72 3.65 -4.40
C VAL A 111 24.41 2.84 -3.32
N ASP A 112 24.02 3.05 -2.06
CA ASP A 112 24.39 2.16 -0.96
C ASP A 112 23.50 0.90 -0.90
N ASP A 113 23.78 -0.01 0.02
CA ASP A 113 22.98 -1.24 0.22
C ASP A 113 21.50 -0.95 0.60
N ARG A 114 21.18 0.28 1.01
CA ARG A 114 19.82 0.75 1.31
C ARG A 114 19.19 1.51 0.13
N ARG A 115 19.79 1.46 -1.06
CA ARG A 115 19.37 2.14 -2.30
C ARG A 115 19.35 3.67 -2.21
N ARG A 116 20.11 4.27 -1.29
CA ARG A 116 20.26 5.72 -1.22
C ARG A 116 21.36 6.13 -2.20
N SER A 117 21.10 7.17 -2.99
CA SER A 117 22.10 7.73 -3.91
C SER A 117 23.28 8.30 -3.13
N ILE A 118 24.49 7.94 -3.56
CA ILE A 118 25.77 8.37 -3.00
C ILE A 118 26.72 8.74 -4.14
N GLU A 119 27.64 9.67 -3.85
CA GLU A 119 28.60 10.17 -4.83
C GLU A 119 29.99 10.25 -4.20
N GLY A 120 30.99 9.68 -4.87
CA GLY A 120 32.33 9.56 -4.30
C GLY A 120 33.37 8.93 -5.22
N ARG A 121 34.57 8.68 -4.68
CA ARG A 121 35.71 8.08 -5.38
C ARG A 121 36.23 6.87 -4.61
N PHE A 122 36.72 5.88 -5.34
CA PHE A 122 37.35 4.71 -4.73
C PHE A 122 38.83 4.97 -4.49
N TYR A 123 39.24 4.71 -3.25
CA TYR A 123 40.63 4.71 -2.80
C TYR A 123 40.99 3.32 -2.28
N ILE A 124 42.28 3.02 -2.25
CA ILE A 124 42.81 1.88 -1.50
C ILE A 124 43.87 2.33 -0.50
N ASP A 125 43.74 1.82 0.72
CA ASP A 125 44.74 1.99 1.77
C ASP A 125 45.97 1.11 1.46
N MET A 126 47.10 1.77 1.18
CA MET A 126 48.32 1.10 0.75
C MET A 126 48.87 0.14 1.81
N ALA A 127 48.78 0.50 3.09
CA ALA A 127 49.28 -0.32 4.17
C ALA A 127 48.38 -1.56 4.37
N ALA A 128 47.06 -1.34 4.42
CA ALA A 128 46.09 -2.43 4.51
C ALA A 128 46.18 -3.39 3.30
N ALA A 129 46.43 -2.86 2.10
CA ALA A 129 46.61 -3.65 0.89
C ALA A 129 47.90 -4.50 0.86
N LEU A 130 48.87 -4.19 1.72
CA LEU A 130 50.13 -4.93 1.83
C LEU A 130 50.14 -5.92 3.00
N ASP A 131 49.20 -5.77 3.94
CA ASP A 131 48.98 -6.67 5.05
C ASP A 131 48.22 -7.93 4.58
N ASP A 132 48.75 -9.10 4.90
CA ASP A 132 48.17 -10.38 4.51
C ASP A 132 47.06 -10.84 5.48
N GLU A 133 46.94 -10.21 6.65
CA GLU A 133 45.90 -10.51 7.66
C GLU A 133 44.62 -9.67 7.45
N VAL A 134 44.67 -8.63 6.61
CA VAL A 134 43.52 -7.76 6.31
C VAL A 134 42.76 -8.30 5.11
N ASP A 135 41.43 -8.41 5.22
CA ASP A 135 40.59 -8.70 4.05
C ASP A 135 40.77 -7.58 3.01
N ARG A 136 41.12 -7.96 1.79
CA ARG A 136 41.35 -7.01 0.69
C ARG A 136 40.14 -6.11 0.44
N ASP A 137 38.93 -6.61 0.66
CA ASP A 137 37.71 -5.83 0.52
C ASP A 137 37.65 -4.64 1.50
N GLU A 138 38.23 -4.78 2.69
CA GLU A 138 38.32 -3.74 3.73
C GLU A 138 39.40 -2.68 3.44
N ALA A 139 40.39 -3.00 2.59
CA ALA A 139 41.42 -2.04 2.18
C ALA A 139 40.85 -0.94 1.26
N PHE A 140 39.74 -1.20 0.57
CA PHE A 140 39.09 -0.22 -0.30
C PHE A 140 38.17 0.71 0.48
N ARG A 141 38.21 2.01 0.16
CA ARG A 141 37.38 3.05 0.76
C ARG A 141 36.64 3.83 -0.31
N PHE A 142 35.35 4.06 -0.08
CA PHE A 142 34.54 4.98 -0.87
C PHE A 142 34.48 6.35 -0.17
N VAL A 143 35.10 7.36 -0.77
CA VAL A 143 35.29 8.69 -0.17
C VAL A 143 34.37 9.69 -0.86
N PRO A 144 33.69 10.60 -0.14
CA PRO A 144 32.81 11.62 -0.74
C PRO A 144 33.49 12.43 -1.85
N ALA A 145 32.71 12.95 -2.78
CA ALA A 145 33.17 13.69 -3.96
C ALA A 145 34.16 14.85 -3.68
N ASP A 146 34.04 15.49 -2.53
CA ASP A 146 34.91 16.59 -2.09
C ASP A 146 36.23 16.14 -1.43
N GLY A 147 36.46 14.82 -1.35
CA GLY A 147 37.63 14.20 -0.74
C GLY A 147 37.63 14.23 0.79
N LYS A 148 36.55 14.66 1.46
CA LYS A 148 36.56 14.93 2.91
C LYS A 148 35.62 13.99 3.67
N VAL A 149 36.19 13.09 4.46
CA VAL A 149 35.43 12.23 5.38
C VAL A 149 35.15 13.00 6.67
N ARG A 150 33.89 13.02 7.09
CA ARG A 150 33.42 13.77 8.25
C ARG A 150 32.81 12.84 9.30
N GLY A 151 33.14 13.06 10.56
CA GLY A 151 32.59 12.32 11.70
C GLY A 151 31.15 12.73 12.04
N SER A 152 30.57 12.12 13.09
CA SER A 152 29.16 12.31 13.51
C SER A 152 28.78 13.77 13.86
N PHE A 153 29.76 14.63 14.13
CA PHE A 153 29.57 16.05 14.44
C PHE A 153 29.92 16.98 13.26
N GLY A 154 30.15 16.45 12.06
CA GLY A 154 30.47 17.23 10.86
C GLY A 154 31.92 17.72 10.76
N ARG A 155 32.78 17.37 11.72
CA ARG A 155 34.23 17.67 11.67
C ARG A 155 34.91 16.79 10.62
N VAL A 156 35.79 17.38 9.81
CA VAL A 156 36.65 16.64 8.87
C VAL A 156 37.67 15.81 9.66
N GLU A 157 37.62 14.50 9.50
CA GLU A 157 38.52 13.53 10.13
C GLU A 157 39.63 13.07 9.18
N LEU A 158 39.35 13.10 7.88
CA LEU A 158 40.30 12.75 6.83
C LEU A 158 40.06 13.66 5.62
N ASP A 159 41.13 14.24 5.09
CA ASP A 159 41.13 15.09 3.91
C ASP A 159 41.99 14.43 2.82
N LEU A 160 41.41 14.19 1.65
CA LEU A 160 42.04 13.63 0.45
C LEU A 160 41.80 14.54 -0.76
N SER A 161 41.53 15.82 -0.52
CA SER A 161 41.20 16.77 -1.59
C SER A 161 42.39 17.15 -2.49
N THR A 162 43.61 16.76 -2.12
CA THR A 162 44.83 16.96 -2.92
C THR A 162 45.72 15.72 -2.89
N MET A 163 46.52 15.52 -3.94
CA MET A 163 47.46 14.39 -4.03
C MET A 163 48.45 14.34 -2.86
N ASP A 164 48.85 15.50 -2.33
CA ASP A 164 49.71 15.58 -1.16
C ASP A 164 49.05 14.97 0.09
N GLU A 165 47.78 15.26 0.32
CA GLU A 165 47.03 14.69 1.45
C GLU A 165 46.72 13.20 1.24
N GLU A 166 46.43 12.78 0.00
CA GLU A 166 46.30 11.36 -0.38
C GLU A 166 47.57 10.58 -0.02
N CYS A 167 48.74 11.10 -0.41
CA CYS A 167 50.04 10.50 -0.12
C CYS A 167 50.35 10.46 1.38
N ARG A 168 50.04 11.54 2.14
CA ARG A 168 50.23 11.57 3.60
C ARG A 168 49.34 10.56 4.32
N ALA A 169 48.12 10.37 3.82
CA ALA A 169 47.18 9.38 4.35
C ALA A 169 47.48 7.94 3.89
N GLY A 170 48.36 7.75 2.90
CA GLY A 170 48.64 6.44 2.30
C GLY A 170 47.45 5.87 1.52
N LEU A 171 46.56 6.73 1.02
CA LEU A 171 45.35 6.34 0.29
C LEU A 171 45.54 6.62 -1.20
N PHE A 172 45.66 5.56 -1.99
CA PHE A 172 45.88 5.62 -3.42
C PHE A 172 44.54 5.74 -4.18
N PRO A 173 44.35 6.75 -5.04
CA PRO A 173 43.13 6.90 -5.84
C PRO A 173 43.07 5.86 -6.97
N MET A 174 41.99 5.08 -7.04
CA MET A 174 41.87 3.99 -8.03
C MET A 174 41.81 4.45 -9.48
N THR A 175 41.47 5.72 -9.74
CA THR A 175 41.50 6.32 -11.08
C THR A 175 42.92 6.45 -11.64
N GLN A 176 43.96 6.38 -10.80
CA GLN A 176 45.36 6.45 -11.24
C GLN A 176 46.00 5.06 -11.41
N VAL A 177 45.24 3.96 -11.28
CA VAL A 177 45.82 2.61 -11.27
C VAL A 177 46.56 2.23 -12.56
N PHE A 178 46.21 2.83 -13.70
CA PHE A 178 46.86 2.56 -14.99
C PHE A 178 48.00 3.54 -15.32
N ASP A 179 48.17 4.59 -14.50
CA ASP A 179 49.12 5.70 -14.69
C ASP A 179 49.67 6.17 -13.32
N ALA A 180 50.18 5.22 -12.53
CA ALA A 180 50.43 5.42 -11.10
C ALA A 180 51.79 6.07 -10.73
N ASP A 181 52.63 6.35 -11.73
CA ASP A 181 54.02 6.80 -11.52
C ASP A 181 54.09 8.17 -10.81
N ASP A 182 53.21 9.10 -11.15
CA ASP A 182 53.19 10.45 -10.56
C ASP A 182 52.82 10.44 -9.07
N TRP A 183 51.83 9.62 -8.70
CA TRP A 183 51.44 9.43 -7.30
C TRP A 183 52.56 8.76 -6.52
N GLY A 184 53.16 7.70 -7.07
CA GLY A 184 54.29 6.99 -6.45
C GLY A 184 55.49 7.89 -6.19
N HIS A 185 55.85 8.72 -7.17
CA HIS A 185 56.91 9.71 -7.01
C HIS A 185 56.57 10.73 -5.91
N SER A 186 55.35 11.24 -5.89
CA SER A 186 54.89 12.20 -4.88
C SER A 186 54.90 11.60 -3.47
N PHE A 187 54.43 10.35 -3.32
CA PHE A 187 54.50 9.60 -2.07
C PHE A 187 55.93 9.46 -1.54
N MET A 188 56.86 9.03 -2.40
CA MET A 188 58.27 8.90 -2.03
C MET A 188 58.89 10.26 -1.67
N LYS A 189 58.59 11.32 -2.43
CA LYS A 189 59.09 12.67 -2.20
C LYS A 189 58.62 13.24 -0.86
N LEU A 190 57.34 13.12 -0.53
CA LEU A 190 56.76 13.61 0.73
C LEU A 190 57.30 12.84 1.95
N ASN A 191 57.68 11.58 1.77
CA ASN A 191 58.36 10.77 2.78
C ASN A 191 59.89 10.90 2.73
N GLY A 192 60.43 11.92 2.07
CA GLY A 192 61.86 12.23 2.03
C GLY A 192 62.73 11.16 1.36
N TYR A 193 62.16 10.35 0.47
CA TYR A 193 62.80 9.19 -0.16
C TYR A 193 63.38 8.19 0.87
N ALA A 194 62.74 8.04 2.03
CA ALA A 194 63.13 7.05 3.02
C ALA A 194 63.12 5.63 2.39
N PRO A 195 64.13 4.77 2.68
CA PRO A 195 64.18 3.41 2.14
C PRO A 195 62.89 2.61 2.36
N THR A 196 62.27 2.76 3.54
CA THR A 196 61.00 2.12 3.89
C THR A 196 59.83 2.57 3.02
N ALA A 197 59.77 3.85 2.64
CA ALA A 197 58.74 4.38 1.75
C ALA A 197 58.94 3.89 0.31
N ILE A 198 60.20 3.82 -0.15
CA ILE A 198 60.55 3.24 -1.46
C ILE A 198 60.15 1.77 -1.52
N GLU A 199 60.52 0.98 -0.50
CA GLU A 199 60.16 -0.43 -0.40
C GLU A 199 58.64 -0.64 -0.36
N SER A 200 57.92 0.17 0.42
CA SER A 200 56.46 0.12 0.51
C SER A 200 55.80 0.40 -0.84
N TRP A 201 56.22 1.46 -1.53
CA TRP A 201 55.72 1.77 -2.87
C TRP A 201 56.05 0.67 -3.89
N GLN A 202 57.29 0.17 -3.92
CA GLN A 202 57.68 -0.91 -4.82
C GLN A 202 56.88 -2.19 -4.58
N SER A 203 56.65 -2.53 -3.30
CA SER A 203 55.82 -3.67 -2.91
C SER A 203 54.37 -3.47 -3.35
N PHE A 204 53.80 -2.29 -3.10
CA PHE A 204 52.43 -1.96 -3.51
C PHE A 204 52.27 -2.01 -5.03
N ASN A 205 53.17 -1.36 -5.78
CA ASN A 205 53.17 -1.38 -7.24
C ASN A 205 53.23 -2.83 -7.77
N LYS A 206 54.17 -3.64 -7.27
CA LYS A 206 54.36 -5.03 -7.72
C LYS A 206 53.20 -5.95 -7.32
N ARG A 207 52.70 -5.87 -6.09
CA ARG A 207 51.71 -6.80 -5.54
C ARG A 207 50.28 -6.41 -5.90
N PHE A 208 50.00 -5.12 -6.11
CA PHE A 208 48.67 -4.58 -6.35
C PHE A 208 48.51 -3.96 -7.74
N ILE A 209 49.23 -2.89 -8.06
CA ILE A 209 49.03 -2.12 -9.31
C ILE A 209 49.24 -3.01 -10.54
N LYS A 210 50.32 -3.80 -10.58
CA LYS A 210 50.59 -4.74 -11.68
C LYS A 210 49.51 -5.80 -11.87
N ARG A 211 48.70 -6.11 -10.84
CA ARG A 211 47.56 -7.03 -10.99
C ARG A 211 46.47 -6.45 -11.87
N PHE A 212 46.18 -5.15 -11.76
CA PHE A 212 45.21 -4.48 -12.63
C PHE A 212 45.74 -4.32 -14.06
N GLU A 213 47.00 -3.90 -14.22
CA GLU A 213 47.61 -3.73 -15.55
C GLU A 213 47.65 -5.05 -16.35
N GLN A 214 47.91 -6.17 -15.68
CA GLN A 214 48.07 -7.48 -16.31
C GLN A 214 46.81 -8.34 -16.24
N TYR A 215 45.70 -7.81 -15.72
CA TYR A 215 44.48 -8.58 -15.55
C TYR A 215 43.88 -8.96 -16.92
N LEU A 216 43.68 -10.26 -17.15
CA LEU A 216 43.07 -10.79 -18.37
C LEU A 216 41.61 -11.16 -18.10
N VAL A 217 40.70 -10.66 -18.94
CA VAL A 217 39.27 -10.94 -18.81
C VAL A 217 38.86 -11.97 -19.86
N PRO A 218 38.28 -13.11 -19.49
CA PRO A 218 37.71 -14.04 -20.47
C PRO A 218 36.53 -13.39 -21.20
N VAL A 219 36.53 -13.42 -22.54
CA VAL A 219 35.47 -12.89 -23.39
C VAL A 219 34.98 -13.98 -24.34
N ILE A 220 33.69 -14.29 -24.32
CA ILE A 220 33.02 -15.10 -25.34
C ILE A 220 32.42 -14.14 -26.37
N GLU A 221 32.85 -14.26 -27.62
CA GLU A 221 32.40 -13.41 -28.71
C GLU A 221 31.52 -14.21 -29.69
N LEU A 222 30.30 -13.73 -29.91
CA LEU A 222 29.36 -14.24 -30.90
C LEU A 222 29.60 -13.57 -32.26
N SER A 223 29.50 -14.36 -33.33
CA SER A 223 29.70 -13.87 -34.70
C SER A 223 28.64 -12.84 -35.13
N ALA A 224 28.99 -11.93 -36.04
CA ALA A 224 28.05 -10.94 -36.58
C ALA A 224 26.84 -11.58 -37.28
N GLY A 225 27.01 -12.80 -37.83
CA GLY A 225 25.93 -13.56 -38.48
C GLY A 225 24.94 -14.23 -37.52
N THR A 226 25.13 -14.10 -36.19
CA THR A 226 24.26 -14.73 -35.20
C THR A 226 22.84 -14.14 -35.29
N PRO A 227 21.80 -14.97 -35.51
CA PRO A 227 20.42 -14.50 -35.58
C PRO A 227 19.98 -13.80 -34.30
N ARG A 228 19.12 -12.80 -34.45
CA ARG A 228 18.68 -11.93 -33.35
C ARG A 228 18.02 -12.71 -32.22
N GLU A 229 17.22 -13.72 -32.55
CA GLU A 229 16.53 -14.60 -31.62
C GLU A 229 17.54 -15.44 -30.82
N ALA A 230 18.59 -15.94 -31.48
CA ALA A 230 19.65 -16.69 -30.83
C ALA A 230 20.44 -15.81 -29.85
N VAL A 231 20.70 -14.54 -30.21
CA VAL A 231 21.33 -13.57 -29.30
C VAL A 231 20.47 -13.34 -28.05
N CYS A 232 19.15 -13.15 -28.21
CA CYS A 232 18.23 -12.97 -27.08
C CYS A 232 18.14 -14.21 -26.18
N GLN A 233 18.13 -15.43 -26.76
CA GLN A 233 18.13 -16.68 -25.99
C GLN A 233 19.43 -16.90 -25.22
N VAL A 234 20.57 -16.61 -25.84
CA VAL A 234 21.88 -16.69 -25.17
C VAL A 234 21.94 -15.66 -24.04
N PHE A 235 21.46 -14.43 -24.29
CA PHE A 235 21.35 -13.38 -23.29
C PHE A 235 20.47 -13.81 -22.09
N GLU A 236 19.32 -14.46 -22.32
CA GLU A 236 18.47 -14.98 -21.23
C GLU A 236 19.18 -16.07 -20.41
N LYS A 237 19.87 -17.01 -21.06
CA LYS A 237 20.52 -18.14 -20.39
C LYS A 237 21.76 -17.75 -19.59
N VAL A 238 22.57 -16.84 -20.11
CA VAL A 238 23.86 -16.45 -19.51
C VAL A 238 23.66 -15.51 -18.31
N ASN A 239 22.58 -14.72 -18.31
CA ASN A 239 22.24 -13.81 -17.21
C ASN A 239 21.65 -14.49 -15.95
N THR A 240 21.72 -15.81 -15.86
CA THR A 240 21.25 -16.57 -14.67
C THR A 240 22.21 -16.51 -13.48
N GLY A 241 23.50 -16.21 -13.70
CA GLY A 241 24.51 -16.12 -12.63
C GLY A 241 24.76 -14.71 -12.06
N GLY A 242 24.14 -13.67 -12.63
CA GLY A 242 24.30 -12.27 -12.22
C GLY A 242 23.01 -11.65 -11.67
N VAL A 243 22.87 -10.31 -11.72
CA VAL A 243 21.59 -9.66 -11.39
C VAL A 243 20.57 -10.03 -12.48
N THR A 244 19.66 -10.93 -12.15
CA THR A 244 18.71 -11.54 -13.10
C THR A 244 17.93 -10.51 -13.89
N LEU A 245 17.68 -10.81 -15.17
CA LEU A 245 16.90 -9.94 -16.03
C LEU A 245 15.42 -9.94 -15.61
N THR A 246 14.83 -8.75 -15.59
CA THR A 246 13.39 -8.60 -15.38
C THR A 246 12.64 -9.08 -16.63
N VAL A 247 11.34 -9.38 -16.47
CA VAL A 247 10.48 -9.75 -17.60
C VAL A 247 10.41 -8.61 -18.62
N PHE A 248 10.41 -7.36 -18.15
CA PHE A 248 10.44 -6.18 -19.01
C PHE A 248 11.70 -6.12 -19.87
N GLU A 249 12.87 -6.42 -19.32
CA GLU A 249 14.14 -6.43 -20.06
C GLU A 249 14.16 -7.52 -21.14
N LEU A 250 13.64 -8.71 -20.82
CA LEU A 250 13.52 -9.81 -21.78
C LEU A 250 12.53 -9.47 -22.90
N LEU A 251 11.36 -8.92 -22.57
CA LEU A 251 10.40 -8.46 -23.58
C LEU A 251 10.95 -7.30 -24.41
N THR A 252 11.75 -6.41 -23.82
CA THR A 252 12.41 -5.34 -24.59
C THR A 252 13.34 -5.94 -25.64
N ALA A 253 14.11 -6.98 -25.29
CA ALA A 253 14.97 -7.68 -26.24
C ALA A 253 14.15 -8.39 -27.34
N THR A 254 13.05 -9.06 -26.96
CA THR A 254 12.15 -9.75 -27.90
C THR A 254 11.46 -8.77 -28.84
N TYR A 255 10.80 -7.72 -28.35
CA TYR A 255 10.09 -6.74 -29.18
C TYR A 255 11.02 -5.86 -30.00
N ALA A 256 12.26 -5.67 -29.54
CA ALA A 256 13.24 -5.01 -30.38
C ALA A 256 13.42 -5.78 -31.69
N ALA A 257 13.33 -7.13 -31.69
CA ALA A 257 13.41 -7.95 -32.90
C ALA A 257 12.41 -7.54 -33.98
N GLU A 258 11.26 -7.03 -33.56
CA GLU A 258 10.18 -6.51 -34.40
C GLU A 258 10.21 -4.97 -34.51
N GLU A 259 11.38 -4.36 -34.31
CA GLU A 259 11.64 -2.91 -34.40
C GLU A 259 10.84 -2.05 -33.40
N PHE A 260 10.42 -2.62 -32.27
CA PHE A 260 9.67 -1.89 -31.25
C PHE A 260 10.51 -1.59 -30.00
N ASN A 261 10.53 -0.32 -29.59
CA ASN A 261 11.21 0.13 -28.37
C ASN A 261 10.24 0.17 -27.18
N LEU A 262 10.20 -0.93 -26.42
CA LEU A 262 9.32 -1.06 -25.25
C LEU A 262 9.61 -0.02 -24.15
N ARG A 263 10.88 0.36 -23.95
CA ARG A 263 11.28 1.33 -22.92
C ARG A 263 10.81 2.75 -23.25
N GLU A 264 10.98 3.16 -24.51
CA GLU A 264 10.49 4.45 -24.99
C GLU A 264 8.96 4.52 -24.90
N HIS A 265 8.27 3.47 -25.35
CA HIS A 265 6.82 3.37 -25.25
C HIS A 265 6.32 3.44 -23.80
N TRP A 266 6.95 2.68 -22.88
CA TRP A 266 6.64 2.78 -21.46
C TRP A 266 6.82 4.21 -20.93
N GLY A 267 7.90 4.89 -21.31
CA GLY A 267 8.13 6.30 -20.97
C GLY A 267 6.98 7.19 -21.43
N GLN A 268 6.52 7.03 -22.68
CA GLN A 268 5.39 7.77 -23.24
C GLN A 268 4.08 7.49 -22.50
N CYS A 269 3.79 6.22 -22.17
CA CYS A 269 2.62 5.87 -21.36
C CYS A 269 2.69 6.53 -19.98
N ARG A 270 3.82 6.39 -19.28
CA ARG A 270 4.01 6.91 -17.93
C ARG A 270 3.85 8.43 -17.86
N MET A 271 4.23 9.15 -18.91
CA MET A 271 4.04 10.61 -18.99
C MET A 271 2.56 11.02 -18.82
N GLN A 272 1.60 10.16 -19.15
CA GLN A 272 0.17 10.49 -19.03
C GLN A 272 -0.32 10.67 -17.59
N TRP A 273 0.42 10.21 -16.58
CA TRP A 273 0.12 10.40 -15.16
C TRP A 273 1.30 10.95 -14.35
N SER A 274 2.30 11.51 -15.03
CA SER A 274 3.51 12.07 -14.39
C SER A 274 3.39 13.57 -14.03
N ASP A 275 2.27 14.23 -14.35
CA ASP A 275 2.03 15.66 -14.06
C ASP A 275 1.74 15.96 -12.58
N GLY A 276 1.72 14.94 -11.72
CA GLY A 276 1.41 15.05 -10.30
C GLY A 276 -0.08 15.07 -9.97
N LYS A 277 -0.98 15.00 -10.97
CA LYS A 277 -2.43 14.92 -10.76
C LYS A 277 -2.86 13.55 -10.23
N PHE A 278 -2.21 12.49 -10.69
CA PHE A 278 -2.50 11.11 -10.31
C PHE A 278 -1.35 10.51 -9.49
N ARG A 279 -1.01 11.12 -8.34
CA ARG A 279 0.08 10.66 -7.47
C ARG A 279 -0.05 9.21 -7.05
N VAL A 280 -1.28 8.70 -6.94
CA VAL A 280 -1.57 7.28 -6.65
C VAL A 280 -0.97 6.29 -7.65
N LEU A 281 -0.62 6.74 -8.87
CA LEU A 281 0.03 5.91 -9.90
C LEU A 281 1.56 6.08 -9.96
N SER A 282 2.15 6.91 -9.11
CA SER A 282 3.57 7.31 -9.22
C SER A 282 4.56 6.14 -9.06
N GLU A 283 4.19 5.13 -8.28
CA GLU A 283 4.98 3.91 -8.03
C GLU A 283 4.61 2.73 -8.95
N VAL A 284 3.67 2.90 -9.89
CA VAL A 284 3.37 1.84 -10.88
C VAL A 284 4.64 1.53 -11.68
N SER A 285 5.12 0.30 -11.54
CA SER A 285 6.36 -0.17 -12.15
C SER A 285 6.12 -0.69 -13.58
N GLU A 286 7.23 -0.90 -14.29
CA GLU A 286 7.24 -1.56 -15.60
C GLU A 286 6.64 -2.97 -15.53
N THR A 287 6.83 -3.65 -14.40
CA THR A 287 6.30 -5.01 -14.18
C THR A 287 4.80 -4.97 -13.94
N ASP A 288 4.29 -4.04 -13.11
CA ASP A 288 2.86 -3.89 -12.86
C ASP A 288 2.09 -3.58 -14.16
N PHE A 289 2.67 -2.71 -15.00
CA PHE A 289 2.11 -2.36 -16.30
C PHE A 289 2.06 -3.57 -17.24
N LEU A 290 3.14 -4.35 -17.33
CA LEU A 290 3.15 -5.57 -18.13
C LEU A 290 2.19 -6.63 -17.59
N GLN A 291 2.07 -6.77 -16.27
CA GLN A 291 1.11 -7.68 -15.66
C GLN A 291 -0.32 -7.30 -16.03
N ALA A 292 -0.67 -6.01 -15.94
CA ALA A 292 -2.01 -5.52 -16.32
C ALA A 292 -2.30 -5.75 -17.81
N ILE A 293 -1.34 -5.45 -18.70
CA ILE A 293 -1.47 -5.70 -20.16
C ILE A 293 -1.64 -7.19 -20.44
N THR A 294 -0.80 -8.03 -19.84
CA THR A 294 -0.83 -9.49 -20.07
C THR A 294 -2.14 -10.09 -19.56
N LEU A 295 -2.60 -9.62 -18.39
CA LEU A 295 -3.87 -10.02 -17.80
C LEU A 295 -5.04 -9.68 -18.74
N LEU A 296 -5.09 -8.45 -19.26
CA LEU A 296 -6.12 -8.03 -20.21
C LEU A 296 -6.02 -8.78 -21.54
N ALA A 297 -4.82 -8.93 -22.11
CA ALA A 297 -4.61 -9.61 -23.38
C ALA A 297 -5.03 -11.09 -23.33
N THR A 298 -4.66 -11.80 -22.26
CA THR A 298 -5.08 -13.20 -22.07
C THR A 298 -6.58 -13.31 -21.83
N TYR A 299 -7.19 -12.36 -21.12
CA TYR A 299 -8.65 -12.25 -20.99
C TYR A 299 -9.35 -12.01 -22.33
N ARG A 300 -8.90 -11.06 -23.15
CA ARG A 300 -9.49 -10.77 -24.48
C ARG A 300 -9.42 -11.97 -25.42
N ARG A 301 -8.30 -12.70 -25.43
CA ARG A 301 -8.19 -13.95 -26.20
C ARG A 301 -9.14 -15.02 -25.72
N ARG A 302 -9.39 -15.07 -24.41
CA ARG A 302 -10.36 -15.99 -23.82
C ARG A 302 -11.80 -15.60 -24.18
N GLU A 303 -12.13 -14.32 -24.21
CA GLU A 303 -13.42 -13.81 -24.70
C GLU A 303 -13.64 -14.09 -26.19
N ALA A 304 -12.58 -14.00 -26.99
CA ALA A 304 -12.62 -14.26 -28.44
C ALA A 304 -12.59 -15.75 -28.82
N ALA A 305 -12.32 -16.65 -27.86
CA ALA A 305 -12.30 -18.09 -28.09
C ALA A 305 -13.73 -18.64 -28.29
N ASP A 306 -13.87 -19.70 -29.10
CA ASP A 306 -15.16 -20.32 -29.36
C ASP A 306 -15.82 -20.79 -28.05
N PRO A 307 -17.05 -20.33 -27.73
CA PRO A 307 -17.80 -20.80 -26.56
C PRO A 307 -18.01 -22.33 -26.53
N ALA A 308 -17.95 -23.00 -27.68
CA ALA A 308 -18.06 -24.45 -27.81
C ALA A 308 -16.77 -25.21 -27.44
N ASP A 309 -15.62 -24.51 -27.34
CA ASP A 309 -14.36 -25.07 -26.85
C ASP A 309 -13.84 -24.31 -25.61
N PRO A 310 -14.43 -24.54 -24.42
CA PRO A 310 -13.99 -23.92 -23.18
C PRO A 310 -12.57 -24.34 -22.74
N LYS A 311 -11.87 -25.24 -23.46
CA LYS A 311 -10.47 -25.59 -23.19
C LYS A 311 -9.49 -25.05 -24.23
N GLY A 312 -9.96 -24.56 -25.38
CA GLY A 312 -9.12 -24.08 -26.49
C GLY A 312 -8.54 -22.67 -26.33
N GLY A 313 -9.21 -21.79 -25.56
CA GLY A 313 -8.71 -20.43 -25.30
C GLY A 313 -7.57 -20.40 -24.27
N PRO A 314 -6.56 -19.51 -24.41
CA PRO A 314 -5.44 -19.43 -23.47
C PRO A 314 -5.93 -19.10 -22.06
N ARG A 315 -5.28 -19.70 -21.06
CA ARG A 315 -5.55 -19.43 -19.64
C ARG A 315 -5.32 -17.94 -19.36
N ILE A 316 -6.27 -17.33 -18.64
CA ILE A 316 -6.12 -15.95 -18.14
C ILE A 316 -5.01 -15.94 -17.10
N GLY A 317 -4.04 -15.04 -17.25
CA GLY A 317 -2.87 -15.01 -16.38
C GLY A 317 -1.91 -13.88 -16.72
N CYS A 318 -1.03 -13.59 -15.79
CA CYS A 318 -0.02 -12.53 -15.91
C CYS A 318 1.29 -12.90 -15.18
N ARG A 319 1.56 -14.19 -14.96
CA ARG A 319 2.84 -14.59 -14.37
C ARG A 319 3.94 -14.43 -15.43
N ARG A 320 5.19 -14.62 -15.01
CA ARG A 320 6.37 -14.53 -15.89
C ARG A 320 6.21 -15.32 -17.20
N VAL A 321 5.66 -16.53 -17.14
CA VAL A 321 5.50 -17.38 -18.33
C VAL A 321 4.53 -16.77 -19.34
N GLU A 322 3.39 -16.25 -18.88
CA GLU A 322 2.41 -15.59 -19.75
C GLU A 322 2.96 -14.27 -20.29
N MET A 323 3.63 -13.47 -19.45
CA MET A 323 4.21 -12.20 -19.88
C MET A 323 5.27 -12.39 -20.97
N LEU A 324 6.18 -13.35 -20.82
CA LEU A 324 7.21 -13.64 -21.84
C LEU A 324 6.64 -14.17 -23.17
N ARG A 325 5.39 -14.65 -23.16
CA ARG A 325 4.67 -15.12 -24.35
C ARG A 325 3.72 -14.07 -24.95
N LEU A 326 3.69 -12.85 -24.40
CA LEU A 326 2.84 -11.77 -24.89
C LEU A 326 3.35 -11.29 -26.26
N PRO A 327 2.60 -11.45 -27.36
CA PRO A 327 3.01 -10.94 -28.67
C PRO A 327 2.89 -9.42 -28.75
N LEU A 328 3.70 -8.83 -29.61
CA LEU A 328 3.79 -7.37 -29.74
C LEU A 328 2.45 -6.71 -30.14
N ASP A 329 1.67 -7.32 -31.03
CA ASP A 329 0.38 -6.77 -31.45
C ASP A 329 -0.64 -6.69 -30.31
N ASP A 330 -0.66 -7.69 -29.44
CA ASP A 330 -1.54 -7.69 -28.28
C ASP A 330 -1.04 -6.71 -27.22
N PHE A 331 0.29 -6.62 -27.03
CA PHE A 331 0.88 -5.60 -26.18
C PHE A 331 0.45 -4.20 -26.63
N LYS A 332 0.59 -3.86 -27.93
CA LYS A 332 0.22 -2.54 -28.47
C LYS A 332 -1.25 -2.23 -28.22
N LYS A 333 -2.16 -3.14 -28.60
CA LYS A 333 -3.61 -2.95 -28.42
C LYS A 333 -3.99 -2.76 -26.95
N CYS A 334 -3.57 -3.69 -26.09
CA CYS A 334 -3.95 -3.66 -24.69
C CYS A 334 -3.20 -2.59 -23.90
N SER A 335 -2.06 -2.07 -24.37
CA SER A 335 -1.34 -0.99 -23.68
C SER A 335 -2.16 0.30 -23.61
N GLU A 336 -2.82 0.70 -24.70
CA GLU A 336 -3.69 1.88 -24.73
C GLU A 336 -4.92 1.69 -23.82
N GLU A 337 -5.53 0.51 -23.85
CA GLU A 337 -6.65 0.16 -22.96
C GLU A 337 -6.24 0.20 -21.49
N ILE A 338 -5.08 -0.34 -21.13
CA ILE A 338 -4.58 -0.35 -19.75
C ILE A 338 -4.19 1.04 -19.28
N VAL A 339 -3.62 1.90 -20.14
CA VAL A 339 -3.38 3.30 -19.78
C VAL A 339 -4.69 3.99 -19.39
N ASN A 340 -5.74 3.84 -20.20
CA ASN A 340 -7.06 4.37 -19.87
C ASN A 340 -7.64 3.75 -18.59
N GLY A 341 -7.46 2.43 -18.41
CA GLY A 341 -7.84 1.70 -17.21
C GLY A 341 -7.14 2.20 -15.94
N LEU A 342 -5.83 2.48 -16.00
CA LEU A 342 -5.05 3.06 -14.91
C LEU A 342 -5.56 4.47 -14.56
N LEU A 343 -5.83 5.31 -15.56
CA LEU A 343 -6.38 6.65 -15.33
C LEU A 343 -7.79 6.58 -14.70
N ALA A 344 -8.61 5.61 -15.11
CA ALA A 344 -9.91 5.35 -14.50
C ALA A 344 -9.80 4.85 -13.05
N ALA A 345 -8.87 3.92 -12.79
CA ALA A 345 -8.53 3.44 -11.46
C ALA A 345 -8.04 4.56 -10.55
N ALA A 346 -7.19 5.47 -11.05
CA ALA A 346 -6.72 6.62 -10.29
C ALA A 346 -7.86 7.56 -9.90
N LYS A 347 -8.77 7.87 -10.83
CA LYS A 347 -9.98 8.65 -10.53
C LYS A 347 -10.86 7.96 -9.49
N PHE A 348 -10.99 6.63 -9.58
CA PHE A 348 -11.71 5.82 -8.61
C PHE A 348 -11.09 5.92 -7.21
N LEU A 349 -9.77 5.77 -7.08
CA LEU A 349 -9.08 5.94 -5.80
C LEU A 349 -9.23 7.35 -5.22
N HIS A 350 -9.11 8.39 -6.05
CA HIS A 350 -9.35 9.78 -5.64
C HIS A 350 -10.78 9.97 -5.10
N ARG A 351 -11.77 9.38 -5.77
CA ARG A 351 -13.16 9.38 -5.29
C ARG A 351 -13.36 8.57 -4.02
N ARG A 352 -12.37 7.82 -3.53
CA ARG A 352 -12.40 7.12 -2.22
C ARG A 352 -11.42 7.73 -1.23
N SER A 353 -11.10 9.02 -1.43
CA SER A 353 -10.20 9.80 -0.58
C SER A 353 -8.78 9.25 -0.47
N ILE A 354 -8.33 8.51 -1.49
CA ILE A 354 -6.96 8.04 -1.64
C ILE A 354 -6.28 8.94 -2.68
N PHE A 355 -5.51 9.90 -2.19
CA PHE A 355 -4.90 10.96 -3.03
C PHE A 355 -3.40 10.78 -3.27
N ASP A 356 -2.72 9.99 -2.43
CA ASP A 356 -1.27 9.88 -2.40
C ASP A 356 -0.85 8.40 -2.39
N VAL A 357 0.27 8.09 -3.05
CA VAL A 357 0.81 6.73 -3.18
C VAL A 357 1.06 6.10 -1.81
N LYS A 358 1.50 6.89 -0.82
CA LYS A 358 1.72 6.40 0.56
C LYS A 358 0.45 5.86 1.23
N PHE A 359 -0.74 6.22 0.73
CA PHE A 359 -2.03 5.77 1.23
C PHE A 359 -2.78 4.84 0.28
N VAL A 360 -2.17 4.42 -0.84
CA VAL A 360 -2.71 3.32 -1.66
C VAL A 360 -2.62 2.03 -0.83
N PRO A 361 -3.74 1.37 -0.47
CA PRO A 361 -3.75 0.18 0.37
C PRO A 361 -2.88 -0.95 -0.17
N TYR A 362 -3.14 -1.39 -1.41
CA TYR A 362 -2.37 -2.38 -2.14
C TYR A 362 -2.02 -1.87 -3.53
N GLY A 363 -0.72 -1.68 -3.80
CA GLY A 363 -0.23 -1.43 -5.17
C GLY A 363 -0.57 -2.60 -6.11
N ALA A 364 -0.48 -3.84 -5.60
CA ALA A 364 -0.85 -5.05 -6.33
C ALA A 364 -2.30 -5.05 -6.83
N GLN A 365 -3.25 -4.51 -6.06
CA GLN A 365 -4.67 -4.49 -6.45
C GLN A 365 -4.97 -3.47 -7.57
N LEU A 366 -4.08 -2.49 -7.81
CA LEU A 366 -4.21 -1.58 -8.96
C LEU A 366 -4.12 -2.32 -10.30
N ILE A 367 -3.38 -3.43 -10.37
CA ILE A 367 -3.19 -4.23 -11.58
C ILE A 367 -4.53 -4.80 -12.10
N PRO A 368 -5.26 -5.63 -11.32
CA PRO A 368 -6.57 -6.11 -11.75
C PRO A 368 -7.59 -4.98 -11.83
N LEU A 369 -7.54 -3.95 -10.98
CA LEU A 369 -8.45 -2.81 -11.08
C LEU A 369 -8.33 -2.10 -12.43
N ALA A 370 -7.11 -1.82 -12.90
CA ALA A 370 -6.88 -1.21 -14.21
C ALA A 370 -7.39 -2.09 -15.35
N ALA A 371 -7.14 -3.40 -15.29
CA ALA A 371 -7.63 -4.36 -16.28
C ALA A 371 -9.17 -4.48 -16.26
N ILE A 372 -9.80 -4.44 -15.09
CA ILE A 372 -11.26 -4.44 -14.92
C ILE A 372 -11.85 -3.16 -15.52
N CYS A 373 -11.28 -1.99 -15.23
CA CYS A 373 -11.71 -0.72 -15.82
C CYS A 373 -11.62 -0.77 -17.36
N ALA A 374 -10.53 -1.30 -17.90
CA ALA A 374 -10.33 -1.47 -19.34
C ALA A 374 -11.35 -2.45 -19.95
N ALA A 375 -11.57 -3.60 -19.31
CA ALA A 375 -12.52 -4.62 -19.77
C ALA A 375 -13.97 -4.14 -19.78
N LEU A 376 -14.38 -3.37 -18.75
CA LEU A 376 -15.73 -2.80 -18.63
C LEU A 376 -16.00 -1.69 -19.66
N GLY A 377 -14.96 -0.98 -20.12
CA GLY A 377 -15.10 0.09 -21.10
C GLY A 377 -16.09 1.16 -20.65
N GLN A 378 -17.11 1.46 -21.47
CA GLN A 378 -18.11 2.48 -21.15
C GLN A 378 -19.02 2.12 -19.97
N ALA A 379 -19.24 0.82 -19.70
CA ALA A 379 -20.08 0.37 -18.59
C ALA A 379 -19.52 0.79 -17.22
N TRP A 380 -18.21 1.06 -17.15
CA TRP A 380 -17.53 1.62 -15.99
C TRP A 380 -18.19 2.88 -15.44
N ASN A 381 -18.82 3.70 -16.29
CA ASN A 381 -19.41 4.98 -15.87
C ASN A 381 -20.80 4.83 -15.23
N THR A 382 -21.34 3.62 -15.13
CA THR A 382 -22.66 3.38 -14.53
C THR A 382 -22.56 3.22 -13.01
N TYR A 383 -23.59 3.70 -12.30
CA TYR A 383 -23.64 3.66 -10.83
C TYR A 383 -23.55 2.23 -10.29
N GLU A 384 -24.32 1.28 -10.84
CA GLU A 384 -24.34 -0.10 -10.37
C GLU A 384 -22.97 -0.78 -10.51
N VAL A 385 -22.30 -0.61 -11.66
CA VAL A 385 -20.95 -1.14 -11.89
C VAL A 385 -19.96 -0.52 -10.90
N GLN A 386 -20.01 0.79 -10.70
CA GLN A 386 -19.16 1.48 -9.73
C GLN A 386 -19.36 0.95 -8.31
N GLN A 387 -20.60 0.67 -7.90
CA GLN A 387 -20.89 0.14 -6.56
C GLN A 387 -20.34 -1.28 -6.39
N LYS A 388 -20.58 -2.17 -7.35
CA LYS A 388 -20.03 -3.53 -7.33
C LYS A 388 -18.50 -3.54 -7.28
N VAL A 389 -17.84 -2.73 -8.11
CA VAL A 389 -16.37 -2.63 -8.07
C VAL A 389 -15.87 -1.96 -6.79
N THR A 390 -16.61 -0.99 -6.22
CA THR A 390 -16.28 -0.40 -4.91
C THR A 390 -16.32 -1.44 -3.80
N ARG A 391 -17.35 -2.30 -3.78
CA ARG A 391 -17.46 -3.40 -2.83
C ARG A 391 -16.30 -4.39 -2.99
N TRP A 392 -16.02 -4.86 -4.21
CA TRP A 392 -14.86 -5.72 -4.49
C TRP A 392 -13.54 -5.10 -4.02
N TYR A 393 -13.35 -3.80 -4.26
CA TYR A 393 -12.15 -3.10 -3.85
C TYR A 393 -11.96 -3.15 -2.33
N TRP A 394 -12.97 -2.76 -1.55
CA TRP A 394 -12.91 -2.75 -0.09
C TRP A 394 -12.83 -4.16 0.51
N CYS A 395 -13.51 -5.15 -0.07
CA CYS A 395 -13.35 -6.57 0.27
C CYS A 395 -11.88 -7.01 0.12
N GLY A 396 -11.21 -6.59 -0.96
CA GLY A 396 -9.79 -6.84 -1.15
C GLY A 396 -8.88 -6.18 -0.11
N VAL A 397 -9.18 -4.93 0.27
CA VAL A 397 -8.41 -4.15 1.24
C VAL A 397 -8.56 -4.68 2.65
N PHE A 398 -9.79 -4.86 3.13
CA PHE A 398 -10.08 -5.27 4.50
C PHE A 398 -10.07 -6.78 4.69
N GLY A 399 -10.27 -7.57 3.64
CA GLY A 399 -9.94 -9.00 3.68
C GLY A 399 -8.43 -9.28 3.63
N GLU A 400 -7.60 -8.24 3.49
CA GLU A 400 -6.15 -8.33 3.32
C GLU A 400 -5.70 -9.31 2.21
N LEU A 401 -6.53 -9.42 1.14
CA LEU A 401 -6.46 -10.50 0.15
C LEU A 401 -5.36 -10.33 -0.91
N TYR A 402 -4.67 -9.18 -0.91
CA TYR A 402 -3.62 -8.83 -1.87
C TYR A 402 -2.22 -8.76 -1.25
N SER A 403 -2.02 -9.32 -0.05
CA SER A 403 -0.69 -9.68 0.42
C SER A 403 -0.24 -11.04 -0.16
N GLY A 404 1.04 -11.20 -0.52
CA GLY A 404 1.59 -12.47 -0.97
C GLY A 404 1.50 -12.72 -2.48
N THR A 405 1.29 -13.98 -2.90
CA THR A 405 1.24 -14.38 -4.33
C THR A 405 -0.09 -13.98 -4.99
N THR A 406 -0.14 -12.80 -5.58
CA THR A 406 -1.38 -12.17 -6.05
C THR A 406 -1.77 -12.47 -7.49
N GLU A 407 -0.88 -12.98 -8.34
CA GLU A 407 -1.15 -13.13 -9.78
C GLU A 407 -2.27 -14.15 -10.08
N THR A 408 -2.38 -15.19 -9.26
CA THR A 408 -3.48 -16.16 -9.35
C THR A 408 -4.82 -15.50 -9.05
N ARG A 409 -4.83 -14.57 -8.08
CA ARG A 409 -6.01 -13.81 -7.70
C ARG A 409 -6.39 -12.82 -8.81
N PHE A 410 -5.43 -12.12 -9.42
CA PHE A 410 -5.69 -11.24 -10.56
C PHE A 410 -6.37 -11.97 -11.73
N ALA A 411 -5.84 -13.15 -12.09
CA ALA A 411 -6.36 -14.01 -13.14
C ALA A 411 -7.80 -14.48 -12.91
N ARG A 412 -8.20 -14.56 -11.63
CA ARG A 412 -9.55 -14.93 -11.19
C ARG A 412 -10.47 -13.72 -11.11
N ASP A 413 -10.00 -12.62 -10.52
CA ASP A 413 -10.80 -11.44 -10.27
C ASP A 413 -11.25 -10.74 -11.56
N LEU A 414 -10.38 -10.64 -12.57
CA LEU A 414 -10.74 -9.95 -13.81
C LEU A 414 -12.04 -10.51 -14.43
N PRO A 415 -12.15 -11.81 -14.77
CA PRO A 415 -13.40 -12.35 -15.31
C PRO A 415 -14.55 -12.33 -14.28
N GLU A 416 -14.31 -12.73 -13.02
CA GLU A 416 -15.38 -12.81 -12.01
C GLU A 416 -16.02 -11.44 -11.73
N VAL A 417 -15.21 -10.38 -11.59
CA VAL A 417 -15.70 -9.03 -11.31
C VAL A 417 -16.38 -8.43 -12.55
N VAL A 418 -15.82 -8.60 -13.75
CA VAL A 418 -16.43 -8.08 -14.99
C VAL A 418 -17.80 -8.70 -15.21
N ASP A 419 -17.92 -10.03 -15.10
CA ASP A 419 -19.19 -10.72 -15.31
C ASP A 419 -20.25 -10.35 -14.25
N TRP A 420 -19.84 -10.23 -12.98
CA TRP A 420 -20.73 -9.81 -11.90
C TRP A 420 -21.15 -8.34 -12.01
N ALA A 421 -20.22 -7.44 -12.34
CA ALA A 421 -20.48 -6.02 -12.52
C ALA A 421 -21.44 -5.75 -13.69
N LEU A 422 -21.30 -6.49 -14.79
CA LEU A 422 -22.19 -6.39 -15.96
C LEU A 422 -23.52 -7.13 -15.79
N GLY A 423 -23.75 -7.80 -14.65
CA GLY A 423 -24.97 -8.55 -14.39
C GLY A 423 -25.10 -9.83 -15.22
N ARG A 424 -24.00 -10.33 -15.80
CA ARG A 424 -23.96 -11.62 -16.52
C ARG A 424 -24.07 -12.81 -15.57
N THR A 425 -23.73 -12.61 -14.29
CA THR A 425 -23.89 -13.58 -13.21
C THR A 425 -24.36 -12.90 -11.93
N SER A 426 -25.11 -13.63 -11.11
CA SER A 426 -25.47 -13.24 -9.73
C SER A 426 -24.48 -13.76 -8.69
N ILE A 427 -23.53 -14.61 -9.08
CA ILE A 427 -22.50 -15.16 -8.20
C ILE A 427 -21.49 -14.05 -7.89
N GLU A 428 -21.29 -13.78 -6.61
CA GLU A 428 -20.29 -12.80 -6.17
C GLU A 428 -18.86 -13.28 -6.49
N PRO A 429 -17.94 -12.36 -6.87
CA PRO A 429 -16.54 -12.69 -7.02
C PRO A 429 -15.99 -13.30 -5.74
N ARG A 430 -15.09 -14.26 -5.85
CA ARG A 430 -14.56 -14.92 -4.64
C ARG A 430 -13.85 -13.97 -3.70
N THR A 431 -13.21 -12.92 -4.22
CA THR A 431 -12.61 -11.88 -3.39
C THR A 431 -13.65 -11.14 -2.53
N VAL A 432 -14.90 -11.05 -2.98
CA VAL A 432 -16.02 -10.53 -2.15
C VAL A 432 -16.47 -11.58 -1.13
N ALA A 433 -16.67 -12.82 -1.57
CA ALA A 433 -17.15 -13.91 -0.71
C ALA A 433 -16.15 -14.36 0.38
N GLU A 434 -14.86 -14.28 0.11
CA GLU A 434 -13.76 -14.65 1.02
C GLU A 434 -13.41 -13.51 2.00
N ALA A 435 -13.88 -12.28 1.78
CA ALA A 435 -13.46 -11.13 2.56
C ALA A 435 -14.04 -11.16 3.99
N GLN A 436 -13.15 -11.16 4.98
CA GLN A 436 -13.50 -11.10 6.39
C GLN A 436 -12.51 -10.17 7.10
N PHE A 437 -13.00 -9.39 8.07
CA PHE A 437 -12.16 -8.52 8.89
C PHE A 437 -12.34 -8.86 10.37
N ALA A 438 -11.29 -9.42 10.99
CA ALA A 438 -11.32 -9.80 12.40
C ALA A 438 -11.35 -8.55 13.30
N ALA A 439 -12.28 -8.50 14.26
CA ALA A 439 -12.45 -7.34 15.14
C ALA A 439 -11.17 -6.96 15.91
N GLY A 440 -10.43 -7.96 16.39
CA GLY A 440 -9.16 -7.77 17.10
C GLY A 440 -8.05 -7.15 16.24
N ARG A 441 -8.18 -7.19 14.91
CA ARG A 441 -7.19 -6.67 13.96
C ARG A 441 -6.93 -5.19 14.19
N LEU A 442 -7.95 -4.37 14.51
CA LEU A 442 -7.81 -2.93 14.78
C LEU A 442 -6.71 -2.61 15.82
N ARG A 443 -6.60 -3.41 16.90
CA ARG A 443 -5.60 -3.23 17.96
C ARG A 443 -4.17 -3.54 17.52
N THR A 444 -4.01 -4.26 16.41
CA THR A 444 -2.71 -4.69 15.87
C THR A 444 -2.25 -3.84 14.69
N LEU A 445 -3.15 -3.05 14.08
CA LEU A 445 -2.85 -2.13 12.98
C LEU A 445 -2.03 -0.92 13.44
N ARG A 446 -0.71 -1.09 13.59
CA ARG A 446 0.20 -0.05 14.12
C ARG A 446 1.01 0.67 13.05
N THR A 447 1.21 0.02 11.91
CA THR A 447 2.07 0.49 10.83
C THR A 447 1.25 1.00 9.65
N ARG A 448 1.72 2.11 9.07
CA ARG A 448 1.17 2.69 7.84
C ARG A 448 1.35 1.81 6.60
N ASN A 449 2.13 0.73 6.69
CA ASN A 449 2.34 -0.19 5.58
C ASN A 449 1.17 -1.17 5.40
N SER A 450 0.32 -1.37 6.42
CA SER A 450 -0.85 -2.25 6.29
C SER A 450 -1.91 -1.63 5.37
N ALA A 451 -2.48 -2.46 4.50
CA ALA A 451 -3.56 -2.04 3.62
C ALA A 451 -4.82 -1.66 4.39
N ALA A 452 -5.23 -2.47 5.39
CA ALA A 452 -6.37 -2.16 6.23
C ALA A 452 -6.17 -0.85 7.02
N TYR A 453 -4.95 -0.58 7.49
CA TYR A 453 -4.63 0.70 8.12
C TYR A 453 -4.89 1.89 7.18
N LYS A 454 -4.40 1.80 5.94
CA LYS A 454 -4.62 2.83 4.90
C LYS A 454 -6.10 2.91 4.49
N GLY A 455 -6.79 1.78 4.51
CA GLY A 455 -8.23 1.70 4.25
C GLY A 455 -9.05 2.45 5.29
N VAL A 456 -8.80 2.22 6.59
CA VAL A 456 -9.48 2.98 7.67
C VAL A 456 -9.22 4.48 7.51
N TYR A 457 -7.97 4.87 7.24
CA TYR A 457 -7.63 6.26 6.99
C TYR A 457 -8.44 6.88 5.84
N ALA A 458 -8.54 6.18 4.70
CA ALA A 458 -9.30 6.64 3.55
C ALA A 458 -10.81 6.69 3.82
N LEU A 459 -11.35 5.71 4.56
CA LEU A 459 -12.76 5.69 4.97
C LEU A 459 -13.10 6.85 5.90
N LEU A 460 -12.25 7.19 6.87
CA LEU A 460 -12.47 8.35 7.75
C LEU A 460 -12.58 9.66 6.98
N ILE A 461 -11.73 9.86 5.96
CA ILE A 461 -11.81 11.04 5.09
C ILE A 461 -13.09 10.99 4.24
N SER A 462 -13.43 9.81 3.71
CA SER A 462 -14.65 9.59 2.92
C SER A 462 -15.94 9.78 3.71
N ASP A 463 -15.89 9.58 5.02
CA ASP A 463 -16.99 9.81 5.97
C ASP A 463 -17.07 11.28 6.45
N GLY A 464 -16.25 12.17 5.87
CA GLY A 464 -16.37 13.62 6.05
C GLY A 464 -15.54 14.21 7.18
N ALA A 465 -14.44 13.56 7.58
CA ALA A 465 -13.48 14.10 8.55
C ALA A 465 -13.07 15.56 8.24
N ARG A 466 -12.99 16.38 9.29
CA ARG A 466 -12.67 17.82 9.21
C ARG A 466 -11.52 18.19 10.13
N ASP A 467 -10.57 18.99 9.66
CA ASP A 467 -9.48 19.42 10.52
C ASP A 467 -10.00 20.17 11.76
N TRP A 468 -9.53 19.78 12.95
CA TRP A 468 -10.08 20.31 14.21
C TRP A 468 -9.75 21.78 14.48
N CYS A 469 -8.69 22.32 13.87
CA CYS A 469 -8.31 23.71 14.06
C CYS A 469 -8.97 24.63 13.03
N SER A 470 -8.96 24.25 11.76
CA SER A 470 -9.52 25.07 10.69
C SER A 470 -11.02 24.84 10.46
N GLY A 471 -11.55 23.67 10.84
CA GLY A 471 -12.90 23.24 10.54
C GLY A 471 -13.13 22.84 9.08
N ASN A 472 -12.08 22.94 8.24
CA ASN A 472 -12.15 22.60 6.82
C ASN A 472 -12.35 21.10 6.64
N GLN A 473 -13.21 20.73 5.69
CA GLN A 473 -13.36 19.33 5.29
C GLN A 473 -12.08 18.85 4.60
N ILE A 474 -11.60 17.69 5.00
CA ILE A 474 -10.46 17.05 4.37
C ILE A 474 -10.92 16.49 3.02
N ASN A 475 -10.49 17.12 1.95
CA ASN A 475 -10.75 16.72 0.57
C ASN A 475 -9.51 16.95 -0.31
N ALA A 476 -9.58 16.57 -1.59
CA ALA A 476 -8.45 16.64 -2.52
C ALA A 476 -7.77 18.02 -2.60
N ALA A 477 -8.51 19.12 -2.43
CA ALA A 477 -7.95 20.47 -2.46
C ALA A 477 -7.16 20.77 -1.18
N THR A 478 -7.78 20.58 -0.02
CA THR A 478 -7.16 20.85 1.29
C THR A 478 -6.05 19.86 1.65
N TYR A 479 -6.11 18.64 1.11
CA TYR A 479 -5.27 17.51 1.56
C TYR A 479 -3.76 17.82 1.43
N PHE A 480 -3.36 18.39 0.29
CA PHE A 480 -1.96 18.71 0.03
C PHE A 480 -1.55 20.04 0.66
N ASP A 481 -2.42 21.05 0.60
CA ASP A 481 -2.15 22.39 1.12
C ASP A 481 -1.94 22.37 2.64
N ASP A 482 -2.78 21.63 3.36
CA ASP A 482 -2.72 21.51 4.82
C ASP A 482 -1.76 20.40 5.29
N ALA A 483 -1.08 19.74 4.35
CA ALA A 483 -0.18 18.61 4.57
C ALA A 483 -0.81 17.55 5.51
N ILE A 484 -2.00 17.09 5.15
CA ILE A 484 -2.75 16.11 5.95
C ILE A 484 -1.93 14.81 6.09
N ASP A 485 -1.80 14.33 7.32
CA ASP A 485 -1.22 13.03 7.63
C ASP A 485 -1.99 12.38 8.78
N ILE A 486 -1.63 11.14 9.11
CA ILE A 486 -2.24 10.40 10.19
C ILE A 486 -1.51 10.64 11.51
N HIS A 487 -2.27 11.05 12.52
CA HIS A 487 -1.75 11.47 13.82
C HIS A 487 -2.48 10.79 14.97
N HIS A 488 -1.80 10.66 16.12
CA HIS A 488 -2.39 10.10 17.32
C HIS A 488 -3.45 11.05 17.91
N ILE A 489 -4.62 10.53 18.28
CA ILE A 489 -5.67 11.29 18.97
C ILE A 489 -5.24 11.57 20.41
N PHE A 490 -4.91 10.52 21.17
CA PHE A 490 -4.19 10.62 22.44
C PHE A 490 -2.68 10.60 22.14
N PRO A 491 -1.94 11.70 22.37
CA PRO A 491 -0.56 11.81 21.95
C PRO A 491 0.36 10.78 22.61
N GLN A 492 1.28 10.22 21.82
CA GLN A 492 2.18 9.15 22.24
C GLN A 492 2.98 9.50 23.51
N ALA A 493 3.50 10.74 23.59
CA ALA A 493 4.27 11.22 24.74
C ALA A 493 3.42 11.27 26.02
N TRP A 494 2.14 11.63 25.91
CA TRP A 494 1.21 11.63 27.04
C TRP A 494 0.89 10.20 27.46
N CYS A 495 0.55 9.32 26.53
CA CYS A 495 0.21 7.92 26.84
C CYS A 495 1.37 7.19 27.54
N ALA A 496 2.60 7.38 27.06
CA ALA A 496 3.79 6.81 27.67
C ALA A 496 3.99 7.30 29.12
N LYS A 497 3.71 8.59 29.39
CA LYS A 497 3.79 9.16 30.74
C LYS A 497 2.73 8.58 31.68
N GLN A 498 1.56 8.23 31.17
CA GLN A 498 0.48 7.59 31.93
C GLN A 498 0.69 6.08 32.13
N GLY A 499 1.72 5.49 31.53
CA GLY A 499 1.97 4.05 31.61
C GLY A 499 0.97 3.19 30.83
N LEU A 500 0.31 3.78 29.82
CA LEU A 500 -0.66 3.06 28.98
C LEU A 500 0.04 2.08 28.04
N ASP A 501 -0.69 1.04 27.61
CA ASP A 501 -0.13 0.01 26.73
C ASP A 501 0.22 0.59 25.35
N ARG A 502 1.51 0.50 25.01
CA ARG A 502 2.06 0.91 23.71
C ARG A 502 1.42 0.20 22.55
N ALA A 503 1.11 -1.09 22.71
CA ALA A 503 0.45 -1.86 21.66
C ALA A 503 -0.88 -1.22 21.24
N LEU A 504 -1.60 -0.65 22.21
CA LEU A 504 -2.92 -0.08 22.01
C LEU A 504 -2.87 1.38 21.54
N TYR A 505 -2.06 2.24 22.18
CA TYR A 505 -2.01 3.64 21.78
C TYR A 505 -1.31 3.87 20.43
N ASP A 506 -0.46 2.95 19.95
CA ASP A 506 0.15 3.02 18.61
C ASP A 506 -0.76 2.44 17.50
N SER A 507 -1.89 1.83 17.86
CA SER A 507 -2.85 1.22 16.91
C SER A 507 -3.68 2.27 16.14
N ILE A 508 -4.33 1.84 15.05
CA ILE A 508 -5.17 2.70 14.20
C ILE A 508 -6.38 3.27 14.97
N VAL A 509 -6.82 2.60 16.04
CA VAL A 509 -7.93 3.05 16.89
C VAL A 509 -7.63 4.46 17.42
N ASN A 510 -6.40 4.69 17.88
CA ASN A 510 -5.94 5.96 18.41
C ASN A 510 -5.38 6.91 17.34
N LYS A 511 -5.77 6.76 16.08
CA LYS A 511 -5.21 7.56 14.98
C LYS A 511 -6.29 8.13 14.07
N THR A 512 -5.99 9.29 13.49
CA THR A 512 -6.95 10.04 12.68
C THR A 512 -6.23 10.98 11.70
N PRO A 513 -6.80 11.27 10.50
CA PRO A 513 -6.26 12.28 9.60
C PRO A 513 -6.38 13.69 10.19
N LEU A 514 -5.30 14.45 10.26
CA LEU A 514 -5.29 15.86 10.67
C LEU A 514 -4.21 16.63 9.92
N SER A 515 -4.33 17.96 9.86
CA SER A 515 -3.26 18.79 9.30
C SER A 515 -1.99 18.74 10.14
N ALA A 516 -0.85 18.91 9.47
CA ALA A 516 0.44 19.02 10.16
C ALA A 516 0.45 20.19 11.15
N TYR A 517 -0.28 21.28 10.83
CA TYR A 517 -0.42 22.43 11.71
C TYR A 517 -1.15 22.06 13.01
N THR A 518 -2.34 21.47 12.90
CA THR A 518 -3.16 21.04 14.06
C THR A 518 -2.37 20.09 14.96
N ASN A 519 -1.70 19.10 14.38
CA ASN A 519 -0.90 18.15 15.13
C ASN A 519 0.29 18.80 15.86
N ARG A 520 1.13 19.58 15.14
CA ARG A 520 2.39 20.11 15.71
C ARG A 520 2.18 21.28 16.65
N HIS A 521 1.25 22.18 16.32
CA HIS A 521 1.08 23.44 17.04
C HIS A 521 -0.04 23.39 18.07
N VAL A 522 -1.04 22.51 17.91
CA VAL A 522 -2.17 22.45 18.85
C VAL A 522 -2.10 21.24 19.76
N LEU A 523 -2.10 20.01 19.22
CA LEU A 523 -2.06 18.78 20.02
C LEU A 523 -0.71 18.64 20.75
N GLY A 524 0.38 18.57 19.99
CA GLY A 524 1.72 18.32 20.54
C GLY A 524 1.77 17.04 21.38
N GLY A 525 2.40 17.09 22.55
CA GLY A 525 2.44 16.00 23.53
C GLY A 525 1.44 16.14 24.68
N SER A 526 0.42 16.99 24.54
CA SER A 526 -0.51 17.35 25.62
C SER A 526 -1.60 16.29 25.83
N SER A 527 -2.31 16.32 26.96
CA SER A 527 -3.52 15.51 27.11
C SER A 527 -4.63 15.99 26.17
N PRO A 528 -5.58 15.12 25.77
CA PRO A 528 -6.77 15.53 25.04
C PRO A 528 -7.54 16.70 25.63
N SER A 529 -7.85 16.65 26.92
CA SER A 529 -8.53 17.75 27.63
C SER A 529 -7.79 19.08 27.46
N ALA A 530 -6.46 19.07 27.54
CA ALA A 530 -5.62 20.27 27.45
C ALA A 530 -5.55 20.83 26.03
N TYR A 531 -5.38 19.99 25.00
CA TYR A 531 -5.36 20.50 23.62
C TYR A 531 -6.74 20.91 23.13
N LEU A 532 -7.83 20.28 23.61
CA LEU A 532 -9.20 20.70 23.29
C LEU A 532 -9.47 22.11 23.86
N ALA A 533 -9.06 22.38 25.10
CA ALA A 533 -9.12 23.72 25.69
C ALA A 533 -8.24 24.75 24.97
N LYS A 534 -7.20 24.29 24.26
CA LYS A 534 -6.35 25.13 23.42
C LYS A 534 -7.04 25.42 22.08
N LEU A 535 -7.71 24.45 21.48
CA LEU A 535 -8.48 24.61 20.24
C LEU A 535 -9.57 25.67 20.39
N THR A 536 -10.32 25.66 21.50
CA THR A 536 -11.35 26.69 21.77
C THR A 536 -10.76 28.10 21.90
N LYS A 537 -9.50 28.23 22.32
CA LYS A 537 -8.81 29.53 22.45
C LYS A 537 -8.17 30.00 21.15
N ILE A 538 -7.54 29.11 20.40
CA ILE A 538 -6.79 29.45 19.17
C ILE A 538 -7.71 29.55 17.96
N GLY A 539 -8.64 28.62 17.80
CA GLY A 539 -9.54 28.57 16.65
C GLY A 539 -10.74 29.51 16.75
N ALA A 540 -10.94 30.17 17.91
CA ALA A 540 -12.15 30.94 18.24
C ALA A 540 -13.46 30.15 18.01
N ILE A 541 -13.39 28.80 18.09
CA ILE A 541 -14.53 27.90 17.96
C ILE A 541 -15.13 27.63 19.34
N ASP A 542 -16.46 27.67 19.42
CA ASP A 542 -17.17 27.33 20.65
C ASP A 542 -17.15 25.82 20.92
N GLU A 543 -17.44 25.43 22.16
CA GLU A 543 -17.42 24.02 22.58
C GLU A 543 -18.37 23.12 21.75
N PRO A 544 -19.61 23.54 21.41
CA PRO A 544 -20.48 22.77 20.52
C PRO A 544 -19.87 22.50 19.14
N THR A 545 -19.25 23.52 18.53
CA THR A 545 -18.59 23.37 17.22
C THR A 545 -17.41 22.41 17.33
N LEU A 546 -16.56 22.54 18.35
CA LEU A 546 -15.44 21.63 18.57
C LEU A 546 -15.89 20.17 18.74
N ARG A 547 -16.95 19.95 19.54
CA ARG A 547 -17.54 18.60 19.71
C ARG A 547 -18.03 18.03 18.38
N SER A 548 -18.65 18.85 17.53
CA SER A 548 -19.07 18.46 16.19
C SER A 548 -17.87 18.09 15.30
N LEU A 549 -16.81 18.89 15.29
CA LEU A 549 -15.59 18.61 14.53
C LEU A 549 -14.94 17.28 14.96
N VAL A 550 -14.79 17.05 16.26
CA VAL A 550 -14.25 15.78 16.79
C VAL A 550 -15.12 14.59 16.36
N ALA A 551 -16.45 14.75 16.41
CA ALA A 551 -17.38 13.71 16.00
C ALA A 551 -17.29 13.35 14.51
N THR A 552 -16.89 14.27 13.62
CA THR A 552 -16.67 13.96 12.19
C THR A 552 -15.58 12.93 11.94
N HIS A 553 -14.73 12.68 12.94
CA HIS A 553 -13.72 11.64 12.84
C HIS A 553 -14.24 10.31 13.38
N LEU A 554 -15.50 10.19 13.83
CA LEU A 554 -16.11 9.08 14.60
C LEU A 554 -15.60 8.97 16.06
N VAL A 555 -15.08 10.05 16.63
CA VAL A 555 -14.52 10.07 17.99
C VAL A 555 -15.56 10.63 18.95
N ASN A 556 -15.78 9.98 20.11
CA ASN A 556 -16.62 10.54 21.15
C ASN A 556 -15.89 11.72 21.83
N PRO A 557 -16.40 12.97 21.73
CA PRO A 557 -15.77 14.12 22.35
C PRO A 557 -15.67 14.03 23.88
N ASP A 558 -16.64 13.38 24.54
CA ASP A 558 -16.66 13.29 26.00
C ASP A 558 -15.49 12.47 26.55
N SER A 559 -15.07 11.41 25.85
CA SER A 559 -13.89 10.63 26.25
C SER A 559 -12.60 11.45 26.18
N LEU A 560 -12.48 12.35 25.21
CA LEU A 560 -11.31 13.24 25.09
C LEU A 560 -11.33 14.34 26.15
N LEU A 561 -12.50 14.91 26.46
CA LEU A 561 -12.63 15.95 27.48
C LEU A 561 -12.25 15.46 28.89
N HIS A 562 -12.44 14.17 29.15
CA HIS A 562 -12.12 13.53 30.44
C HIS A 562 -10.81 12.75 30.43
N ASP A 563 -10.02 12.81 29.34
CA ASP A 563 -8.80 12.01 29.14
C ASP A 563 -9.01 10.49 29.33
N ASP A 564 -10.23 10.00 29.06
CA ASP A 564 -10.66 8.60 29.22
C ASP A 564 -10.20 7.77 28.01
N PHE A 565 -8.96 7.26 28.10
CA PHE A 565 -8.36 6.46 27.03
C PHE A 565 -9.06 5.10 26.85
N GLU A 566 -9.43 4.42 27.93
CA GLU A 566 -10.04 3.08 27.86
C GLU A 566 -11.45 3.14 27.25
N GLY A 567 -12.29 4.07 27.73
CA GLY A 567 -13.62 4.28 27.17
C GLY A 567 -13.56 4.77 25.72
N PHE A 568 -12.60 5.63 25.39
CA PHE A 568 -12.31 6.02 24.00
C PHE A 568 -12.05 4.80 23.12
N VAL A 569 -11.10 3.93 23.49
CA VAL A 569 -10.71 2.76 22.67
C VAL A 569 -11.91 1.86 22.40
N VAL A 570 -12.69 1.52 23.43
CA VAL A 570 -13.84 0.60 23.30
C VAL A 570 -14.90 1.17 22.35
N GLN A 571 -15.25 2.45 22.51
CA GLN A 571 -16.25 3.10 21.66
C GLN A 571 -15.75 3.27 20.22
N ARG A 572 -14.48 3.65 20.09
CA ARG A 572 -13.82 3.90 18.82
C ARG A 572 -13.69 2.63 17.98
N GLU A 573 -13.30 1.52 18.60
CA GLU A 573 -13.23 0.22 17.93
C GLU A 573 -14.58 -0.17 17.34
N ARG A 574 -15.65 -0.03 18.12
CA ARG A 574 -17.00 -0.36 17.65
C ARG A 574 -17.38 0.40 16.38
N VAL A 575 -17.28 1.73 16.39
CA VAL A 575 -17.70 2.55 15.24
C VAL A 575 -16.80 2.35 14.02
N LEU A 576 -15.50 2.07 14.23
CA LEU A 576 -14.60 1.73 13.12
C LEU A 576 -14.93 0.36 12.52
N LEU A 577 -15.35 -0.62 13.33
CA LEU A 577 -15.81 -1.92 12.81
C LEU A 577 -17.11 -1.78 12.01
N GLU A 578 -18.06 -0.95 12.48
CA GLU A 578 -19.28 -0.64 11.74
C GLU A 578 -18.97 0.04 10.39
N LEU A 579 -18.00 0.96 10.37
CA LEU A 579 -17.51 1.61 9.15
C LEU A 579 -16.89 0.60 8.17
N ILE A 580 -16.05 -0.31 8.66
CA ILE A 580 -15.42 -1.36 7.83
C ILE A 580 -16.46 -2.35 7.30
N ALA A 581 -17.39 -2.81 8.15
CA ALA A 581 -18.45 -3.73 7.76
C ALA A 581 -19.31 -3.13 6.64
N THR A 582 -19.69 -1.85 6.78
CA THR A 582 -20.43 -1.13 5.75
C THR A 582 -19.64 -1.05 4.43
N ALA A 583 -18.32 -0.86 4.49
CA ALA A 583 -17.46 -0.87 3.30
C ALA A 583 -17.43 -2.21 2.57
N ILE A 584 -17.39 -3.32 3.31
CA ILE A 584 -17.33 -4.69 2.77
C ILE A 584 -18.70 -5.15 2.25
N GLU A 585 -19.79 -4.77 2.91
CA GLU A 585 -21.14 -5.22 2.55
C GLU A 585 -21.75 -4.40 1.41
N HIS A 586 -21.62 -3.07 1.49
CA HIS A 586 -22.34 -2.17 0.59
C HIS A 586 -21.41 -1.48 -0.41
N GLY A 587 -20.10 -1.53 -0.19
CA GLY A 587 -19.15 -0.69 -0.89
C GLY A 587 -19.37 0.77 -0.47
N ILE A 588 -18.63 1.25 0.52
CA ILE A 588 -18.69 2.68 0.86
C ILE A 588 -18.13 3.47 -0.32
N ALA A 589 -19.03 4.02 -1.13
CA ALA A 589 -18.79 5.29 -1.77
C ALA A 589 -18.69 6.35 -0.65
N PRO A 590 -17.88 7.40 -0.80
CA PRO A 590 -17.93 8.50 0.15
C PRO A 590 -19.37 8.91 0.35
N VAL A 591 -19.65 9.53 1.48
CA VAL A 591 -20.62 10.61 1.44
C VAL A 591 -20.03 11.61 0.45
N GLU A 592 -20.28 11.40 -0.84
CA GLU A 592 -20.21 12.49 -1.78
C GLU A 592 -21.07 13.54 -1.09
N ALA A 593 -20.52 14.73 -0.84
CA ALA A 593 -21.34 15.89 -1.14
C ALA A 593 -21.82 15.57 -2.56
N PRO A 594 -23.09 15.11 -2.72
CA PRO A 594 -23.55 14.41 -3.92
C PRO A 594 -23.02 15.23 -5.07
N ALA A 595 -22.32 14.64 -6.06
CA ALA A 595 -21.73 15.37 -7.18
C ALA A 595 -22.62 16.58 -7.47
N SER A 596 -22.22 17.79 -7.04
CA SER A 596 -23.21 18.79 -6.61
C SER A 596 -24.10 19.10 -7.77
N MET A 597 -25.24 18.40 -7.85
CA MET A 597 -26.32 18.77 -8.71
C MET A 597 -26.59 20.16 -8.21
N SER A 598 -26.29 21.12 -9.07
CA SER A 598 -26.48 22.50 -8.73
C SER A 598 -27.92 22.63 -8.22
N PRO A 599 -28.20 23.56 -7.31
CA PRO A 599 -29.56 23.83 -6.87
C PRO A 599 -30.57 23.87 -8.04
N ALA A 600 -30.16 24.39 -9.19
CA ALA A 600 -30.94 24.38 -10.42
C ALA A 600 -31.23 22.97 -10.99
N GLU A 601 -30.25 22.06 -10.99
CA GLU A 601 -30.42 20.66 -11.43
C GLU A 601 -31.29 19.86 -10.46
N LEU A 602 -31.13 20.06 -9.14
CA LEU A 602 -32.01 19.44 -8.14
C LEU A 602 -33.45 19.92 -8.29
N ILE A 603 -33.64 21.21 -8.53
CA ILE A 603 -34.97 21.80 -8.78
C ILE A 603 -35.56 21.24 -10.08
N SER A 604 -34.75 21.14 -11.15
CA SER A 604 -35.18 20.57 -12.43
C SER A 604 -35.55 19.08 -12.34
N GLY A 605 -34.99 18.34 -11.38
CA GLY A 605 -35.30 16.94 -11.12
C GLY A 605 -36.67 16.69 -10.47
N GLY A 606 -37.31 17.74 -9.96
CA GLY A 606 -38.61 17.67 -9.29
C GLY A 606 -38.54 17.16 -7.84
N GLU A 607 -39.69 17.16 -7.16
CA GLU A 607 -39.79 16.61 -5.81
C GLU A 607 -39.57 15.08 -5.81
N SER A 608 -38.87 14.60 -4.78
CA SER A 608 -38.52 13.19 -4.62
C SER A 608 -38.49 12.81 -3.12
N GLN A 609 -37.93 11.62 -2.84
CA GLN A 609 -37.67 11.19 -1.46
C GLN A 609 -36.58 11.99 -0.76
N THR A 610 -35.71 12.69 -1.50
CA THR A 610 -34.62 13.51 -0.94
C THR A 610 -34.70 14.97 -1.35
N VAL A 611 -35.70 15.39 -2.12
CA VAL A 611 -35.92 16.79 -2.55
C VAL A 611 -37.37 17.20 -2.30
N GLU A 612 -37.59 18.31 -1.60
CA GLU A 612 -38.92 18.91 -1.37
C GLU A 612 -38.89 20.40 -1.73
N PHE A 613 -39.97 20.92 -2.32
CA PHE A 613 -40.13 22.34 -2.61
C PHE A 613 -41.19 22.98 -1.72
N LYS A 614 -40.94 24.22 -1.30
CA LYS A 614 -41.93 25.07 -0.65
C LYS A 614 -41.77 26.49 -1.17
N ALA A 615 -42.86 27.06 -1.65
CA ALA A 615 -42.84 28.42 -2.19
C ALA A 615 -42.52 29.48 -1.12
N SER A 616 -42.75 29.17 0.16
CA SER A 616 -42.52 30.06 1.31
C SER A 616 -42.47 29.26 2.62
N ALA A 617 -41.67 29.73 3.58
CA ALA A 617 -41.59 29.19 4.94
C ALA A 617 -42.52 29.89 5.94
N PHE A 618 -42.86 31.16 5.70
CA PHE A 618 -43.53 32.02 6.70
C PHE A 618 -44.86 32.61 6.24
N LEU A 619 -45.10 32.69 4.93
CA LEU A 619 -46.21 33.38 4.31
C LEU A 619 -47.14 32.40 3.59
N ASP A 620 -48.44 32.58 3.74
CA ASP A 620 -49.38 31.97 2.80
C ASP A 620 -49.52 32.85 1.56
N LEU A 621 -48.99 32.39 0.42
CA LEU A 621 -49.00 33.15 -0.84
C LEU A 621 -50.40 33.42 -1.41
N LYS A 622 -51.45 32.73 -0.91
CA LYS A 622 -52.84 32.98 -1.32
C LYS A 622 -53.47 34.13 -0.56
N THR A 623 -53.24 34.20 0.75
CA THR A 623 -53.82 35.21 1.63
C THR A 623 -52.87 36.39 1.90
N MET A 624 -51.59 36.23 1.56
CA MET A 624 -50.49 37.15 1.87
C MET A 624 -50.39 37.46 3.38
N GLN A 625 -50.79 36.50 4.23
CA GLN A 625 -50.71 36.60 5.68
C GLN A 625 -49.75 35.55 6.26
N ALA A 626 -49.02 35.93 7.30
CA ALA A 626 -48.13 35.02 8.01
C ALA A 626 -48.96 34.01 8.82
N GLU A 627 -48.75 32.71 8.57
CA GLU A 627 -49.56 31.65 9.15
C GLU A 627 -48.71 30.70 10.01
N PRO A 628 -49.08 30.43 11.28
CA PRO A 628 -48.34 29.52 12.16
C PRO A 628 -48.18 28.09 11.60
N GLU A 629 -49.14 27.59 10.83
CA GLU A 629 -49.10 26.26 10.22
C GLU A 629 -48.02 26.13 9.13
N ARG A 630 -47.64 27.23 8.44
CA ARG A 630 -46.55 27.23 7.45
C ARG A 630 -45.20 26.88 8.07
N LYS A 631 -44.92 27.48 9.23
CA LYS A 631 -43.71 27.19 10.03
C LYS A 631 -43.63 25.71 10.39
N HIS A 632 -44.76 25.11 10.76
CA HIS A 632 -44.83 23.70 11.10
C HIS A 632 -44.58 22.78 9.88
N ILE A 633 -45.03 23.18 8.68
CA ILE A 633 -44.72 22.46 7.43
C ILE A 633 -43.21 22.35 7.19
N ILE A 634 -42.47 23.43 7.41
CA ILE A 634 -41.00 23.42 7.26
C ILE A 634 -40.37 22.46 8.27
N VAL A 635 -40.74 22.58 9.54
CA VAL A 635 -40.20 21.74 10.62
C VAL A 635 -40.49 20.26 10.38
N LYS A 636 -41.72 19.89 10.00
CA LYS A 636 -42.08 18.48 9.78
C LYS A 636 -41.37 17.90 8.56
N THR A 637 -41.17 18.69 7.51
CA THR A 637 -40.41 18.26 6.33
C THR A 637 -38.95 18.03 6.67
N VAL A 638 -38.32 18.94 7.40
CA VAL A 638 -36.93 18.77 7.87
C VAL A 638 -36.81 17.52 8.75
N CYS A 639 -37.76 17.31 9.67
CA CYS A 639 -37.84 16.08 10.47
C CYS A 639 -38.00 14.81 9.60
N ALA A 640 -38.86 14.86 8.59
CA ALA A 640 -39.10 13.74 7.68
C ALA A 640 -37.86 13.36 6.87
N LEU A 641 -37.10 14.36 6.38
CA LEU A 641 -35.84 14.14 5.68
C LEU A 641 -34.77 13.57 6.64
N LEU A 642 -34.67 14.10 7.86
CA LEU A 642 -33.78 13.57 8.90
C LEU A 642 -34.10 12.11 9.26
N ASN A 643 -35.37 11.72 9.31
CA ASN A 643 -35.79 10.35 9.62
C ASN A 643 -35.79 9.39 8.42
N GLY A 644 -35.52 9.91 7.21
CA GLY A 644 -35.34 9.13 5.99
C GLY A 644 -33.89 9.20 5.51
N ASP A 645 -33.69 9.23 4.19
CA ASP A 645 -32.36 9.20 3.56
C ASP A 645 -31.62 10.55 3.57
N GLY A 646 -32.06 11.53 4.37
CA GLY A 646 -31.59 12.92 4.25
C GLY A 646 -32.12 13.61 2.99
N GLY A 647 -31.61 14.80 2.69
CA GLY A 647 -31.99 15.52 1.47
C GLY A 647 -31.94 17.04 1.57
N SER A 648 -32.58 17.69 0.61
CA SER A 648 -32.71 19.15 0.49
C SER A 648 -34.18 19.59 0.47
N LEU A 649 -34.49 20.60 1.28
CA LEU A 649 -35.73 21.38 1.18
C LEU A 649 -35.40 22.73 0.56
N PHE A 650 -36.00 23.05 -0.59
CA PHE A 650 -35.90 24.37 -1.20
C PHE A 650 -37.09 25.25 -0.81
N ILE A 651 -36.81 26.40 -0.21
CA ILE A 651 -37.76 27.45 0.14
C ILE A 651 -37.63 28.59 -0.87
N GLY A 652 -38.75 29.09 -1.37
CA GLY A 652 -38.81 30.03 -2.49
C GLY A 652 -38.91 29.34 -3.86
N VAL A 653 -39.38 28.08 -3.89
CA VAL A 653 -39.63 27.30 -5.11
C VAL A 653 -41.04 26.71 -5.05
N GLU A 654 -41.85 26.92 -6.09
CA GLU A 654 -43.18 26.31 -6.20
C GLU A 654 -43.10 24.79 -6.40
N ASP A 655 -44.18 24.06 -6.11
CA ASP A 655 -44.28 22.61 -6.33
C ASP A 655 -44.02 22.21 -7.81
N SER A 656 -44.13 23.17 -8.74
CA SER A 656 -43.80 23.01 -10.16
C SER A 656 -42.30 23.03 -10.47
N GLY A 657 -41.45 23.34 -9.49
CA GLY A 657 -40.02 23.60 -9.65
C GLY A 657 -39.70 25.05 -10.05
N LYS A 658 -40.68 25.95 -10.14
CA LYS A 658 -40.44 27.35 -10.51
C LYS A 658 -39.90 28.18 -9.33
N PRO A 659 -38.75 28.86 -9.46
CA PRO A 659 -38.25 29.78 -8.42
C PRO A 659 -39.13 31.02 -8.29
N VAL A 660 -39.61 31.31 -7.08
CA VAL A 660 -40.36 32.54 -6.73
C VAL A 660 -39.53 33.49 -5.86
N GLY A 661 -38.53 32.97 -5.16
CA GLY A 661 -37.59 33.73 -4.34
C GLY A 661 -38.08 34.02 -2.91
N LEU A 662 -37.21 34.61 -2.09
CA LEU A 662 -37.44 34.85 -0.66
C LEU A 662 -37.98 36.25 -0.31
N ASP A 663 -38.11 37.17 -1.27
CA ASP A 663 -38.47 38.57 -1.00
C ASP A 663 -39.76 38.73 -0.19
N ASN A 664 -40.80 37.96 -0.55
CA ASN A 664 -42.09 37.95 0.14
C ASN A 664 -41.96 37.43 1.57
N ASP A 665 -41.10 36.43 1.76
CA ASP A 665 -40.87 35.75 3.02
C ASP A 665 -40.09 36.65 3.99
N MET A 666 -39.06 37.33 3.48
CA MET A 666 -38.27 38.33 4.21
C MET A 666 -39.11 39.53 4.64
N THR A 667 -40.00 40.00 3.75
CA THR A 667 -40.97 41.07 4.07
C THR A 667 -41.95 40.63 5.15
N ALA A 668 -42.44 39.38 5.09
CA ALA A 668 -43.41 38.86 6.05
C ALA A 668 -42.88 38.74 7.48
N ILE A 669 -41.57 38.52 7.65
CA ILE A 669 -40.93 38.39 8.97
C ILE A 669 -40.08 39.62 9.36
N ASP A 670 -40.17 40.70 8.59
CA ASP A 670 -39.46 41.97 8.81
C ASP A 670 -37.94 41.78 9.00
N VAL A 671 -37.31 41.12 8.02
CA VAL A 671 -35.84 40.95 7.98
C VAL A 671 -35.24 41.66 6.77
N ALA A 672 -34.14 42.36 7.01
CA ALA A 672 -33.49 43.22 6.01
C ALA A 672 -32.50 42.47 5.09
N ASP A 673 -32.04 41.30 5.50
CA ASP A 673 -30.96 40.54 4.84
C ASP A 673 -31.13 39.02 5.08
N LEU A 674 -30.36 38.23 4.33
CA LEU A 674 -30.41 36.77 4.36
C LEU A 674 -29.86 36.19 5.66
N ASP A 675 -28.86 36.83 6.25
CA ASP A 675 -28.27 36.38 7.52
C ASP A 675 -29.34 36.38 8.63
N ARG A 676 -30.15 37.43 8.69
CA ARG A 676 -31.30 37.52 9.60
C ARG A 676 -32.40 36.52 9.24
N TYR A 677 -32.65 36.27 7.95
CA TYR A 677 -33.59 35.23 7.52
C TYR A 677 -33.13 33.84 7.98
N GLU A 678 -31.85 33.52 7.83
CA GLU A 678 -31.23 32.28 8.30
C GLU A 678 -31.40 32.14 9.82
N LEU A 679 -31.08 33.18 10.59
CA LEU A 679 -31.24 33.18 12.05
C LEU A 679 -32.69 32.87 12.46
N ARG A 680 -33.68 33.41 11.74
CA ARG A 680 -35.10 33.12 11.99
C ARG A 680 -35.49 31.69 11.64
N LEU A 681 -34.93 31.13 10.56
CA LEU A 681 -35.16 29.76 10.15
C LEU A 681 -34.50 28.76 11.12
N GLN A 682 -33.27 29.02 11.55
CA GLN A 682 -32.57 28.24 12.56
C GLN A 682 -33.29 28.32 13.92
N GLU A 683 -33.76 29.51 14.31
CA GLU A 683 -34.58 29.70 15.52
C GLU A 683 -35.87 28.86 15.44
N LEU A 684 -36.55 28.85 14.29
CA LEU A 684 -37.73 28.02 14.06
C LEU A 684 -37.42 26.52 14.25
N LEU A 685 -36.35 26.01 13.62
CA LEU A 685 -35.96 24.61 13.74
C LEU A 685 -35.57 24.26 15.18
N ARG A 686 -34.80 25.10 15.86
CA ARG A 686 -34.38 24.90 17.26
C ARG A 686 -35.54 24.88 18.24
N ASN A 687 -36.60 25.65 17.98
CA ASN A 687 -37.77 25.70 18.87
C ASN A 687 -38.64 24.44 18.80
N HIS A 688 -38.54 23.66 17.73
CA HIS A 688 -39.40 22.50 17.50
C HIS A 688 -38.65 21.16 17.36
N LEU A 689 -37.35 21.18 17.07
CA LEU A 689 -36.45 20.03 17.07
C LEU A 689 -35.53 20.08 18.30
N SER A 690 -34.76 19.02 18.55
CA SER A 690 -33.73 19.09 19.59
C SER A 690 -32.63 20.10 19.20
N VAL A 691 -32.04 20.80 20.17
CA VAL A 691 -30.96 21.77 19.93
C VAL A 691 -29.80 21.13 19.15
N THR A 692 -29.45 19.89 19.51
CA THR A 692 -28.42 19.11 18.82
C THR A 692 -28.80 18.72 17.39
N THR A 693 -30.09 18.52 17.10
CA THR A 693 -30.56 18.18 15.76
C THR A 693 -30.59 19.40 14.86
N ALA A 694 -31.09 20.54 15.37
CA ALA A 694 -31.16 21.78 14.62
C ALA A 694 -29.77 22.31 14.22
N ALA A 695 -28.75 22.09 15.06
CA ALA A 695 -27.37 22.47 14.76
C ALA A 695 -26.72 21.68 13.60
N ASN A 696 -27.27 20.51 13.26
CA ASN A 696 -26.77 19.66 12.18
C ASN A 696 -27.48 19.92 10.84
N VAL A 697 -28.37 20.91 10.78
CA VAL A 697 -29.06 21.35 9.56
C VAL A 697 -28.25 22.49 8.93
N ARG A 698 -27.82 22.31 7.68
CA ARG A 698 -27.13 23.35 6.91
C ARG A 698 -28.14 24.18 6.11
N VAL A 699 -27.93 25.48 6.02
CA VAL A 699 -28.75 26.39 5.21
C VAL A 699 -27.86 27.14 4.24
N ASP A 700 -28.20 27.11 2.95
CA ASP A 700 -27.52 27.85 1.89
C ASP A 700 -28.53 28.75 1.13
N PHE A 701 -28.05 29.80 0.44
CA PHE A 701 -28.90 30.75 -0.30
C PHE A 701 -28.56 30.84 -1.80
N PRO A 702 -28.78 29.77 -2.60
CA PRO A 702 -28.43 29.79 -4.00
C PRO A 702 -29.32 30.71 -4.84
N VAL A 703 -28.77 31.17 -5.97
CA VAL A 703 -29.50 31.92 -6.99
C VAL A 703 -29.90 30.99 -8.12
N VAL A 704 -31.20 30.85 -8.35
CA VAL A 704 -31.78 29.99 -9.40
C VAL A 704 -32.72 30.85 -10.24
N ASP A 705 -32.49 30.88 -11.56
CA ASP A 705 -33.20 31.76 -12.51
C ASP A 705 -33.26 33.24 -12.07
N GLY A 706 -32.16 33.74 -11.48
CA GLY A 706 -32.05 35.12 -11.00
C GLY A 706 -32.85 35.42 -9.73
N LYS A 707 -33.45 34.41 -9.09
CA LYS A 707 -34.14 34.52 -7.80
C LYS A 707 -33.31 33.86 -6.70
N GLN A 708 -33.25 34.51 -5.55
CA GLN A 708 -32.61 33.95 -4.37
C GLN A 708 -33.56 33.00 -3.66
N VAL A 709 -33.15 31.74 -3.51
CA VAL A 709 -33.91 30.69 -2.82
C VAL A 709 -33.10 30.23 -1.60
N CYS A 710 -33.76 29.60 -0.63
CA CYS A 710 -33.11 29.01 0.55
C CYS A 710 -33.10 27.49 0.39
N GLN A 711 -31.94 26.87 0.58
CA GLN A 711 -31.77 25.42 0.55
C GLN A 711 -31.40 24.94 1.96
N VAL A 712 -32.29 24.15 2.55
CA VAL A 712 -32.07 23.50 3.85
C VAL A 712 -31.59 22.07 3.58
N ILE A 713 -30.35 21.77 3.93
CA ILE A 713 -29.66 20.51 3.65
C ILE A 713 -29.55 19.71 4.96
N VAL A 714 -30.01 18.46 4.93
CA VAL A 714 -29.95 17.55 6.07
C VAL A 714 -29.40 16.18 5.71
N ALA A 715 -28.60 15.61 6.59
CA ALA A 715 -28.16 14.22 6.53
C ALA A 715 -29.16 13.30 7.26
N PRO A 716 -29.22 12.00 6.92
CA PRO A 716 -29.95 11.02 7.72
C PRO A 716 -29.55 11.08 9.19
N ALA A 717 -30.52 10.99 10.10
CA ALA A 717 -30.27 11.00 11.53
C ALA A 717 -29.93 9.58 12.03
N MET A 718 -28.90 9.48 12.87
CA MET A 718 -28.49 8.21 13.50
C MET A 718 -29.48 7.69 14.56
N ARG A 719 -30.50 8.47 14.90
CA ARG A 719 -31.56 8.12 15.86
C ARG A 719 -32.87 8.81 15.46
N PRO A 720 -34.03 8.25 15.86
CA PRO A 720 -35.33 8.85 15.59
C PRO A 720 -35.43 10.30 16.07
N ILE A 721 -35.82 11.20 15.17
CA ILE A 721 -36.07 12.63 15.43
C ILE A 721 -37.57 12.87 15.57
N PHE A 722 -37.95 13.67 16.56
CA PHE A 722 -39.35 14.02 16.82
C PHE A 722 -39.52 15.54 16.77
N VAL A 723 -40.64 15.98 16.20
CA VAL A 723 -41.09 17.37 16.28
C VAL A 723 -41.85 17.56 17.58
N ARG A 724 -41.55 18.63 18.31
CA ARG A 724 -42.33 19.08 19.47
C ARG A 724 -43.28 20.20 19.07
N ARG A 725 -44.59 20.02 19.25
CA ARG A 725 -45.52 21.17 19.19
C ARG A 725 -45.33 22.03 20.45
N THR A 726 -45.06 23.32 20.26
CA THR A 726 -45.12 24.30 21.35
C THR A 726 -46.55 24.39 21.87
N LYS A 727 -46.70 24.40 23.19
CA LYS A 727 -48.02 24.36 23.85
C LYS A 727 -48.69 25.71 23.96
N ALA A 728 -50.02 25.70 23.91
CA ALA A 728 -50.83 26.56 24.76
C ALA A 728 -50.63 26.14 26.23
N VAL A 729 -50.26 27.10 27.09
CA VAL A 729 -49.88 26.96 28.50
C VAL A 729 -50.59 25.79 29.22
N GLY A 730 -49.83 24.76 29.66
CA GLY A 730 -50.27 23.77 30.67
C GLY A 730 -50.41 22.27 30.28
N GLY A 731 -50.41 21.86 29.00
CA GLY A 731 -50.52 20.43 28.62
C GLY A 731 -49.23 19.59 28.79
N GLN A 732 -49.18 18.31 28.36
CA GLN A 732 -47.96 17.57 27.93
C GLN A 732 -47.85 17.72 26.39
N GLY A 733 -46.65 17.90 25.83
CA GLY A 733 -46.53 18.39 24.44
C GLY A 733 -46.62 17.19 23.51
N GLU A 734 -47.54 17.20 22.54
CA GLU A 734 -47.57 16.15 21.53
C GLU A 734 -46.24 16.16 20.75
N VAL A 735 -45.64 14.97 20.67
CA VAL A 735 -44.46 14.70 19.85
C VAL A 735 -44.91 13.99 18.58
N GLU A 736 -44.38 14.40 17.44
CA GLU A 736 -44.74 13.87 16.14
C GLU A 736 -43.51 13.25 15.46
N PHE A 737 -43.68 12.06 14.90
CA PHE A 737 -42.65 11.33 14.17
C PHE A 737 -42.99 11.33 12.67
N TRP A 738 -42.32 12.19 11.93
CA TRP A 738 -42.53 12.38 10.50
C TRP A 738 -41.45 11.64 9.72
N VAL A 739 -41.82 10.98 8.63
CA VAL A 739 -40.90 10.30 7.70
C VAL A 739 -41.23 10.66 6.27
N ARG A 740 -40.24 10.56 5.39
CA ARG A 740 -40.42 10.75 3.96
C ARG A 740 -40.70 9.42 3.28
N ARG A 741 -41.79 9.32 2.49
CA ARG A 741 -42.13 8.13 1.69
C ARG A 741 -42.47 8.57 0.27
N GLY A 742 -41.58 8.28 -0.68
CA GLY A 742 -41.66 8.90 -2.01
C GLY A 742 -41.60 10.42 -1.90
N ASN A 743 -42.47 11.15 -2.59
CA ASN A 743 -42.57 12.61 -2.48
C ASN A 743 -43.57 13.09 -1.40
N ALA A 744 -43.92 12.27 -0.41
CA ALA A 744 -44.85 12.63 0.65
C ALA A 744 -44.22 12.63 2.04
N THR A 745 -44.56 13.64 2.85
CA THR A 745 -44.21 13.71 4.27
C THR A 745 -45.34 13.09 5.10
N THR A 746 -45.08 11.93 5.70
CA THR A 746 -46.10 11.12 6.40
C THR A 746 -45.84 11.08 7.89
N LEU A 747 -46.89 11.25 8.69
CA LEU A 747 -46.84 11.07 10.15
C LEU A 747 -47.04 9.59 10.47
N LEU A 748 -46.09 8.97 11.16
CA LEU A 748 -46.26 7.62 11.69
C LEU A 748 -46.60 7.70 13.19
N ARG A 749 -47.46 6.78 13.64
CA ARG A 749 -47.89 6.64 15.04
C ARG A 749 -48.03 5.15 15.40
N GLY A 750 -47.96 4.84 16.69
CA GLY A 750 -48.19 3.47 17.19
C GLY A 750 -47.26 2.43 16.56
N ASP A 751 -47.81 1.28 16.18
CA ASP A 751 -47.06 0.13 15.67
C ASP A 751 -46.30 0.44 14.37
N ASP A 752 -46.83 1.32 13.50
CA ASP A 752 -46.16 1.69 12.25
C ASP A 752 -44.89 2.52 12.51
N MET A 753 -44.90 3.35 13.55
CA MET A 753 -43.73 4.10 13.98
C MET A 753 -42.69 3.17 14.61
N GLU A 754 -43.11 2.27 15.51
CA GLU A 754 -42.17 1.34 16.16
C GLU A 754 -41.56 0.36 15.17
N ARG A 755 -42.35 -0.18 14.22
CA ARG A 755 -41.82 -1.02 13.14
C ARG A 755 -40.84 -0.26 12.26
N TYR A 756 -41.18 0.96 11.84
CA TYR A 756 -40.25 1.78 11.06
C TYR A 756 -38.97 2.05 11.84
N LYS A 757 -39.05 2.33 13.15
CA LYS A 757 -37.86 2.56 13.98
C LYS A 757 -36.99 1.32 14.11
N GLU A 758 -37.59 0.16 14.25
CA GLU A 758 -36.87 -1.12 14.31
C GLU A 758 -36.23 -1.48 12.96
N GLU A 759 -36.93 -1.23 11.85
CA GLU A 759 -36.41 -1.45 10.49
C GLU A 759 -35.28 -0.47 10.14
N HIS A 760 -35.39 0.81 10.50
CA HIS A 760 -34.39 1.84 10.20
C HIS A 760 -33.22 1.89 11.20
N TRP A 761 -33.44 1.59 12.48
CA TRP A 761 -32.42 1.74 13.54
C TRP A 761 -32.33 0.57 14.54
N GLY A 762 -33.08 -0.52 14.39
CA GLY A 762 -33.05 -1.68 15.31
C GLY A 762 -33.74 -1.47 16.68
N LYS A 763 -33.90 -2.54 17.48
CA LYS A 763 -34.61 -2.55 18.78
C LYS A 763 -34.09 -1.57 19.84
N HIS A 764 -32.90 -1.00 19.64
CA HIS A 764 -32.28 -0.04 20.56
C HIS A 764 -31.70 1.22 19.88
N GLY A 765 -32.02 1.49 18.61
CA GLY A 765 -31.50 2.67 17.92
C GLY A 765 -30.01 2.57 17.53
N LEU A 766 -29.50 1.35 17.33
CA LEU A 766 -28.16 1.05 16.83
C LEU A 766 -28.30 -0.04 15.74
N PRO A 767 -27.58 0.07 14.61
CA PRO A 767 -27.62 -0.94 13.55
C PRO A 767 -27.18 -2.32 14.06
N LEU A 768 -27.81 -3.36 13.52
CA LEU A 768 -27.65 -4.76 13.90
C LEU A 768 -26.22 -5.27 13.59
N ALA A 769 -25.51 -5.74 14.62
CA ALA A 769 -24.24 -6.45 14.47
C ALA A 769 -24.48 -7.96 14.24
N VAL A 770 -23.82 -8.52 13.23
CA VAL A 770 -23.72 -9.97 13.00
C VAL A 770 -22.72 -10.56 14.00
N SER A 771 -23.15 -11.58 14.73
CA SER A 771 -22.39 -12.28 15.76
C SER A 771 -21.36 -13.26 15.18
N GLY A 772 -20.12 -13.24 15.68
CA GLY A 772 -19.10 -14.26 15.43
C GLY A 772 -18.13 -14.38 16.61
N ARG A 773 -17.91 -15.61 17.09
CA ARG A 773 -17.04 -15.97 18.25
C ARG A 773 -15.55 -15.68 17.95
N PRO A 774 -14.74 -15.32 18.95
CA PRO A 774 -13.34 -14.95 18.74
C PRO A 774 -12.44 -16.18 18.55
N GLN A 775 -11.69 -16.22 17.44
CA GLN A 775 -10.48 -17.02 17.27
C GLN A 775 -9.25 -16.15 17.59
N ILE A 776 -8.20 -16.78 18.11
CA ILE A 776 -6.86 -16.18 18.24
C ILE A 776 -6.00 -16.76 17.10
N GLU A 777 -5.66 -15.94 16.11
CA GLU A 777 -4.75 -16.31 15.01
C GLU A 777 -3.29 -15.91 15.35
N ASP A 778 -2.27 -16.64 14.85
CA ASP A 778 -1.58 -16.23 13.60
C ASP A 778 -0.22 -16.90 13.25
N GLU A 779 -0.06 -17.00 11.91
CA GLU A 779 1.10 -17.18 11.00
C GLU A 779 1.59 -18.59 10.58
N GLU A 780 1.53 -18.76 9.25
CA GLU A 780 2.15 -19.70 8.30
C GLU A 780 2.89 -20.94 8.83
N SER A 781 2.46 -22.11 8.34
CA SER A 781 3.21 -23.35 8.41
C SER A 781 3.26 -24.03 7.04
N ASP A 782 4.46 -24.47 6.63
CA ASP A 782 4.78 -25.14 5.36
C ASP A 782 4.25 -26.59 5.25
N PHE A 783 3.02 -26.88 5.71
CA PHE A 783 2.47 -28.23 5.57
C PHE A 783 1.36 -28.27 4.52
N GLU A 784 1.58 -29.06 3.48
CA GLU A 784 0.51 -29.43 2.54
C GLU A 784 -0.66 -30.06 3.31
N GLN A 785 -1.86 -29.48 3.15
CA GLN A 785 -3.10 -30.02 3.71
C GLN A 785 -3.42 -31.40 3.10
N PRO A 786 -3.56 -32.46 3.90
CA PRO A 786 -4.11 -33.70 3.41
C PRO A 786 -5.58 -33.88 3.81
N PRO A 787 -6.43 -34.45 2.95
CA PRO A 787 -7.84 -34.72 3.25
C PRO A 787 -8.04 -35.70 4.42
N ASP A 788 -7.01 -36.49 4.79
CA ASP A 788 -7.00 -37.41 5.94
C ASP A 788 -5.66 -37.30 6.70
N SER A 789 -5.59 -36.46 7.74
CA SER A 789 -4.50 -36.47 8.73
C SER A 789 -4.88 -37.44 9.87
N PRO A 790 -4.03 -38.42 10.25
CA PRO A 790 -4.30 -39.25 11.43
C PRO A 790 -4.10 -38.44 12.71
N GLU A 791 -4.68 -38.91 13.81
CA GLU A 791 -4.39 -38.35 15.12
C GLU A 791 -3.00 -38.81 15.59
N PHE A 792 -2.22 -37.88 16.11
CA PHE A 792 -0.91 -38.11 16.71
C PHE A 792 -1.03 -38.06 18.24
N VAL A 793 -0.32 -38.94 18.93
CA VAL A 793 -0.25 -38.98 20.38
C VAL A 793 1.19 -38.85 20.81
N MET A 794 1.42 -38.07 21.87
CA MET A 794 2.67 -37.99 22.59
C MET A 794 2.43 -38.46 24.02
N GLU A 795 3.09 -39.54 24.40
CA GLU A 795 3.09 -40.06 25.77
C GLU A 795 4.41 -39.66 26.43
N LEU A 796 4.33 -38.88 27.51
CA LEU A 796 5.50 -38.42 28.24
C LEU A 796 5.29 -38.66 29.73
N LEU A 797 5.94 -39.69 30.26
CA LEU A 797 5.67 -40.20 31.63
C LEU A 797 4.18 -40.57 31.72
N ASP A 798 3.44 -40.01 32.67
CA ASP A 798 2.00 -40.22 32.86
C ASP A 798 1.13 -39.19 32.10
N LEU A 799 1.72 -38.37 31.23
CA LEU A 799 1.01 -37.35 30.46
C LEU A 799 0.67 -37.85 29.06
N ILE A 800 -0.58 -37.63 28.64
CA ILE A 800 -1.04 -37.95 27.29
C ILE A 800 -1.50 -36.66 26.60
N ALA A 801 -0.87 -36.34 25.47
CA ALA A 801 -1.29 -35.26 24.59
C ALA A 801 -1.69 -35.81 23.22
N ALA A 802 -2.75 -35.26 22.63
CA ALA A 802 -3.23 -35.63 21.32
C ALA A 802 -3.17 -34.43 20.37
N ALA A 803 -2.81 -34.67 19.11
CA ALA A 803 -2.68 -33.64 18.10
C ALA A 803 -3.09 -34.14 16.72
N GLN A 804 -3.42 -33.24 15.80
CA GLN A 804 -3.75 -33.56 14.41
C GLN A 804 -3.35 -32.40 13.50
N VAL A 805 -3.05 -32.68 12.22
CA VAL A 805 -2.83 -31.62 11.24
C VAL A 805 -4.20 -31.15 10.73
N VAL A 806 -4.57 -29.92 11.05
CA VAL A 806 -5.82 -29.27 10.64
C VAL A 806 -5.46 -27.98 9.93
N ASP A 807 -6.02 -27.77 8.73
CA ASP A 807 -5.72 -26.63 7.86
C ASP A 807 -4.23 -26.42 7.54
N GLY A 808 -3.44 -27.50 7.57
CA GLY A 808 -2.00 -27.45 7.32
C GLY A 808 -1.20 -27.01 8.54
N GLN A 809 -1.79 -26.92 9.73
CA GLN A 809 -1.11 -26.60 10.99
C GLN A 809 -1.17 -27.76 11.98
N PHE A 810 -0.14 -27.90 12.83
CA PHE A 810 -0.09 -28.96 13.85
C PHE A 810 -0.89 -28.53 15.08
N THR A 811 -2.08 -29.10 15.28
CA THR A 811 -3.05 -28.67 16.30
C THR A 811 -3.05 -29.65 17.47
N VAL A 812 -2.75 -29.19 18.69
CA VAL A 812 -2.93 -29.99 19.93
C VAL A 812 -4.38 -29.83 20.39
N ARG A 813 -5.04 -30.94 20.70
CA ARG A 813 -6.46 -30.98 21.04
C ARG A 813 -6.72 -30.51 22.48
N ALA A 814 -7.88 -29.89 22.68
CA ALA A 814 -8.42 -29.63 24.01
C ALA A 814 -8.47 -30.93 24.83
N GLY A 815 -8.13 -30.84 26.11
CA GLY A 815 -8.00 -31.98 27.03
C GLY A 815 -6.63 -32.67 27.00
N SER A 816 -5.72 -32.29 26.09
CA SER A 816 -4.34 -32.77 26.10
C SER A 816 -3.60 -32.32 27.36
N GLN A 817 -2.78 -33.20 27.92
CA GLN A 817 -2.01 -32.93 29.12
C GLN A 817 -0.60 -32.44 28.79
N ALA A 818 -0.09 -31.51 29.58
CA ALA A 818 1.26 -31.00 29.53
C ALA A 818 1.86 -31.00 30.93
N ARG A 819 3.19 -30.94 31.03
CA ARG A 819 3.87 -30.75 32.31
C ARG A 819 3.36 -29.47 32.98
N SER A 820 3.22 -29.43 34.31
CA SER A 820 2.71 -28.26 35.04
C SER A 820 3.59 -27.02 34.93
N THR A 821 4.91 -27.18 34.87
CA THR A 821 5.86 -26.07 34.76
C THR A 821 6.96 -26.34 33.72
N TRP A 822 7.53 -25.26 33.20
CA TRP A 822 8.74 -25.35 32.36
C TRP A 822 9.96 -25.77 33.18
N VAL A 823 10.63 -26.84 32.78
CA VAL A 823 11.81 -27.42 33.44
C VAL A 823 13.10 -27.31 32.63
N GLY A 824 13.03 -26.87 31.37
CA GLY A 824 14.21 -26.64 30.53
C GLY A 824 14.93 -25.31 30.83
N GLY A 825 16.17 -25.17 30.37
CA GLY A 825 16.90 -23.90 30.37
C GLY A 825 16.21 -22.79 29.55
N ASN A 826 16.87 -21.63 29.41
CA ASN A 826 16.30 -20.51 28.66
C ASN A 826 16.20 -20.87 27.17
N HIS A 827 14.98 -21.04 26.65
CA HIS A 827 14.69 -21.47 25.28
C HIS A 827 13.62 -20.57 24.65
N SER A 828 13.62 -20.47 23.32
CA SER A 828 12.68 -19.65 22.53
C SER A 828 11.21 -20.01 22.70
N TYR A 829 10.89 -21.21 23.21
CA TYR A 829 9.52 -21.69 23.45
C TYR A 829 8.99 -21.39 24.85
N ARG A 830 9.85 -21.00 25.80
CA ARG A 830 9.42 -20.63 27.15
C ARG A 830 8.50 -19.39 27.16
N PRO A 831 8.76 -18.31 26.40
CA PRO A 831 7.82 -17.21 26.26
C PRO A 831 6.49 -17.61 25.63
N LEU A 832 6.50 -18.54 24.67
CA LEU A 832 5.27 -19.07 24.05
C LEU A 832 4.41 -19.80 25.08
N ARG A 833 5.01 -20.65 25.92
CA ARG A 833 4.30 -21.33 27.01
C ARG A 833 3.65 -20.34 27.98
N LYS A 834 4.38 -19.31 28.38
CA LYS A 834 3.86 -18.28 29.29
C LYS A 834 2.66 -17.54 28.70
N LYS A 835 2.70 -17.24 27.39
CA LYS A 835 1.54 -16.65 26.68
C LYS A 835 0.32 -17.56 26.69
N LEU A 836 0.49 -18.88 26.54
CA LEU A 836 -0.62 -19.84 26.60
C LEU A 836 -1.21 -19.95 28.01
N GLU A 837 -0.37 -19.90 29.05
CA GLU A 837 -0.80 -19.87 30.45
C GLU A 837 -1.54 -18.55 30.77
N GLU A 838 -1.00 -17.40 30.34
CA GLU A 838 -1.62 -16.07 30.54
C GLU A 838 -2.94 -15.90 29.77
N ALA A 839 -3.08 -16.56 28.61
CA ALA A 839 -4.30 -16.55 27.80
C ALA A 839 -5.37 -17.56 28.27
N GLY A 840 -5.07 -18.39 29.28
CA GLY A 840 -5.98 -19.44 29.76
C GLY A 840 -6.11 -20.63 28.81
N PHE A 841 -5.20 -20.78 27.85
CA PHE A 841 -5.19 -21.90 26.90
C PHE A 841 -4.46 -23.13 27.44
N LEU A 842 -3.66 -22.94 28.48
CA LEU A 842 -3.00 -23.99 29.22
C LEU A 842 -3.15 -23.73 30.72
N GLU A 843 -4.02 -24.47 31.39
CA GLU A 843 -4.37 -24.24 32.79
C GLU A 843 -3.90 -25.39 33.69
N PRO A 844 -3.55 -25.13 34.97
CA PRO A 844 -3.24 -26.20 35.91
C PRO A 844 -4.43 -27.16 36.08
N SER A 845 -4.16 -28.47 36.13
CA SER A 845 -5.16 -29.46 36.50
C SER A 845 -5.69 -29.22 37.91
N SER A 846 -6.87 -29.74 38.21
CA SER A 846 -7.52 -29.58 39.52
C SER A 846 -6.71 -30.12 40.71
N ASP A 847 -5.79 -31.06 40.46
CA ASP A 847 -4.83 -31.61 41.42
C ASP A 847 -3.45 -30.90 41.41
N GLY A 848 -3.25 -29.93 40.51
CA GLY A 848 -2.02 -29.15 40.34
C GLY A 848 -0.82 -29.94 39.81
N GLN A 849 -0.97 -31.22 39.45
CA GLN A 849 0.14 -32.08 39.05
C GLN A 849 0.58 -31.88 37.59
N HIS A 850 -0.34 -31.47 36.73
CA HIS A 850 -0.08 -31.24 35.31
C HIS A 850 -0.81 -29.97 34.84
N ALA A 851 -0.67 -29.62 33.57
CA ALA A 851 -1.46 -28.59 32.93
C ALA A 851 -2.30 -29.23 31.82
N VAL A 852 -3.44 -28.64 31.49
CA VAL A 852 -4.39 -29.14 30.49
C VAL A 852 -4.68 -28.06 29.48
N PHE A 853 -4.68 -28.43 28.20
CA PHE A 853 -5.13 -27.55 27.13
C PHE A 853 -6.65 -27.36 27.22
N THR A 854 -7.11 -26.13 27.36
CA THR A 854 -8.55 -25.82 27.53
C THR A 854 -9.30 -25.75 26.20
N LEU A 855 -8.58 -25.56 25.10
CA LEU A 855 -9.07 -25.43 23.73
C LEU A 855 -8.09 -26.12 22.77
N ASP A 856 -8.51 -26.31 21.52
CA ASP A 856 -7.60 -26.73 20.44
C ASP A 856 -6.61 -25.60 20.13
N VAL A 857 -5.31 -25.88 20.17
CA VAL A 857 -4.24 -24.89 19.98
C VAL A 857 -3.37 -25.28 18.80
N GLN A 858 -3.27 -24.39 17.82
CA GLN A 858 -2.43 -24.57 16.64
C GLN A 858 -0.97 -24.16 16.92
N PHE A 859 -0.03 -24.96 16.41
CA PHE A 859 1.40 -24.74 16.54
C PHE A 859 2.08 -24.70 15.17
N ARG A 860 3.02 -23.76 15.03
CA ARG A 860 3.85 -23.58 13.82
C ARG A 860 4.74 -24.79 13.49
N SER A 861 4.98 -25.69 14.44
CA SER A 861 5.69 -26.95 14.19
C SER A 861 5.35 -28.02 15.23
N PRO A 862 5.49 -29.32 14.88
CA PRO A 862 5.37 -30.42 15.83
C PRO A 862 6.32 -30.27 17.03
N SER A 863 7.52 -29.71 16.82
CA SER A 863 8.51 -29.49 17.88
C SER A 863 8.11 -28.37 18.85
N ALA A 864 7.43 -27.33 18.38
CA ALA A 864 6.86 -26.31 19.27
C ALA A 864 5.76 -26.92 20.15
N ALA A 865 4.84 -27.69 19.56
CA ALA A 865 3.79 -28.40 20.29
C ALA A 865 4.37 -29.36 21.34
N ALA A 866 5.35 -30.20 20.94
CA ALA A 866 5.99 -31.14 21.84
C ALA A 866 6.74 -30.44 22.98
N ALA A 867 7.36 -29.28 22.72
CA ALA A 867 8.06 -28.51 23.73
C ALA A 867 7.11 -27.91 24.79
N ILE A 868 5.91 -27.48 24.40
CA ILE A 868 4.89 -27.02 25.34
C ILE A 868 4.41 -28.17 26.21
N VAL A 869 4.08 -29.32 25.59
CA VAL A 869 3.66 -30.54 26.31
C VAL A 869 4.75 -31.00 27.29
N ALA A 870 6.01 -31.07 26.85
CA ALA A 870 7.11 -31.56 27.67
C ALA A 870 7.60 -30.58 28.74
N GLY A 871 7.29 -29.29 28.62
CA GLY A 871 7.85 -28.23 29.46
C GLY A 871 9.35 -28.03 29.28
N ARG A 872 9.92 -28.46 28.13
CA ARG A 872 11.32 -28.31 27.76
C ARG A 872 11.48 -28.45 26.25
N ALA A 873 12.60 -28.00 25.68
CA ALA A 873 12.90 -28.27 24.28
C ALA A 873 12.99 -29.79 24.02
N THR A 874 12.35 -30.24 22.95
CA THR A 874 12.31 -31.65 22.52
C THR A 874 12.03 -31.74 21.02
N ASN A 875 12.24 -32.91 20.40
CA ASN A 875 12.09 -33.10 18.96
C ASN A 875 10.71 -33.70 18.63
N GLY A 876 9.74 -32.82 18.38
CA GLY A 876 8.37 -33.23 18.08
C GLY A 876 8.22 -34.06 16.80
N ARG A 877 9.16 -34.02 15.86
CA ARG A 877 9.08 -34.87 14.66
C ARG A 877 9.20 -36.36 15.00
N ILE A 878 9.83 -36.68 16.13
CA ILE A 878 10.04 -38.05 16.65
C ILE A 878 9.07 -38.34 17.80
N ASP A 879 8.82 -37.36 18.67
CA ASP A 879 8.01 -37.56 19.89
C ASP A 879 6.51 -37.75 19.62
N TRP A 880 5.99 -37.17 18.52
CA TRP A 880 4.60 -37.39 18.09
C TRP A 880 4.50 -38.65 17.23
N LYS A 881 3.64 -39.60 17.62
CA LYS A 881 3.42 -40.86 16.91
C LYS A 881 1.97 -40.98 16.44
N VAL A 882 1.72 -41.62 15.31
CA VAL A 882 0.36 -41.91 14.84
C VAL A 882 -0.34 -42.81 15.86
N ARG A 883 -1.53 -42.40 16.32
CA ARG A 883 -2.30 -43.08 17.37
C ARG A 883 -2.45 -44.57 17.04
N GLY A 884 -2.07 -45.42 18.00
CA GLY A 884 -2.14 -46.87 17.86
C GLY A 884 -1.01 -47.50 17.03
N SER A 885 0.06 -46.75 16.75
CA SER A 885 1.24 -47.25 16.04
C SER A 885 2.55 -46.66 16.56
N GLU A 886 3.67 -47.27 16.20
CA GLU A 886 5.02 -46.75 16.46
C GLU A 886 5.54 -45.77 15.38
N VAL A 887 4.70 -45.42 14.40
CA VAL A 887 5.09 -44.54 13.28
C VAL A 887 5.17 -43.11 13.77
N THR A 888 6.37 -42.51 13.67
CA THR A 888 6.59 -41.10 14.05
C THR A 888 5.97 -40.14 13.04
N PHE A 889 5.75 -38.89 13.44
CA PHE A 889 5.29 -37.84 12.56
C PHE A 889 6.23 -37.66 11.34
N ASP A 890 7.55 -37.75 11.56
CA ASP A 890 8.54 -37.64 10.48
C ASP A 890 8.44 -38.78 9.46
N ASP A 891 8.27 -40.02 9.94
CA ASP A 891 8.15 -41.21 9.08
C ASP A 891 6.84 -41.18 8.30
N TRP A 892 5.74 -40.77 8.93
CA TRP A 892 4.45 -40.59 8.27
C TRP A 892 4.53 -39.52 7.16
N GLN A 893 5.22 -38.41 7.40
CA GLN A 893 5.39 -37.35 6.42
C GLN A 893 6.26 -37.80 5.23
N LYS A 894 7.38 -38.49 5.50
CA LYS A 894 8.29 -39.04 4.45
C LYS A 894 7.65 -40.14 3.61
N GLY A 895 6.80 -40.97 4.22
CA GLY A 895 6.05 -42.02 3.52
C GLY A 895 5.16 -41.48 2.38
N ARG A 896 4.64 -40.25 2.52
CA ARG A 896 3.82 -39.59 1.49
C ARG A 896 4.63 -39.04 0.31
N SER A 897 5.80 -38.46 0.56
CA SER A 897 6.66 -37.93 -0.50
C SER A 897 7.14 -39.01 -1.49
N ASN A 898 7.27 -40.26 -1.02
CA ASN A 898 7.63 -41.40 -1.88
C ASN A 898 6.45 -41.99 -2.67
N SER A 899 5.20 -41.83 -2.21
CA SER A 899 4.00 -42.34 -2.90
C SER A 899 3.52 -41.48 -4.09
N GLN A 900 3.93 -40.22 -4.19
CA GLN A 900 3.59 -39.34 -5.32
C GLN A 900 4.59 -39.41 -6.50
N GLY A 901 5.69 -40.17 -6.35
CA GLY A 901 6.73 -40.31 -7.38
C GLY A 901 6.51 -41.44 -8.40
N SER A 902 5.49 -42.29 -8.24
CA SER A 902 5.31 -43.51 -9.04
C SER A 902 4.20 -43.48 -10.09
N ASP A 903 3.40 -42.41 -10.19
CA ASP A 903 2.19 -42.41 -11.02
C ASP A 903 2.30 -41.67 -12.37
N ASN A 904 3.53 -41.46 -12.87
CA ASN A 904 3.77 -40.81 -14.16
C ASN A 904 4.68 -41.63 -15.11
N ARG A 905 4.39 -42.92 -15.23
CA ARG A 905 4.79 -43.75 -16.38
C ARG A 905 3.65 -44.67 -16.79
N GLN A 906 2.76 -44.16 -17.64
CA GLN A 906 2.09 -44.92 -18.70
C GLN A 906 1.66 -43.99 -19.83
#